data_AF-A0A840QD25-F1
#
_entry.id   AF-A0A840QD25-F1
#
_cell.length_a   1.000
_cell.length_b   1.000
_cell.length_c   1.000
_cell.angle_alpha   90.00
_cell.angle_beta   90.00
_cell.angle_gamma   90.00
#
_symmetry.space_group_name_H-M   'P 1'
#
loop_
_entity.id
_entity.type
_entity.pdbx_description
1 polymer ?
#
loop_
_entity_poly.entity_id
_entity_poly.type
_entity_poly.pdbx_seq_one_letter_code
_entity_poly.pdbx_strand_id
1 'polypeptide(L)'
;MIARRARGWLSACCVALLSIGLLAALPTTRAEAAVPSGFVLRNQPSGQAAFDLTDFAYLPDDSILTTGKKGTVTWVAADGRTRTIATLPVDPSQDLGLTGIAIAPDYETSRHVYLIRSVPAGTGGYLLRLARWTVTGNPEPTGLGGEQVLFEFPSTNAVHALTGVVAANDGTLWVSIGDLSDFSRTDRNALQAMNLDAPNGKILHVTATGQGVPSNPYYQASDPSSWRSRVYASGFRSPFRLSLDPSTGTPIVGDVGYNTWEEVDLVRPGQNYKWPCWEGNHPTPGYTDLPECASVVNTPPLWEYRHGGGLDQGNSVTGGIVYQGESYPEAYRGAYFFGDYTTKKLWTLRFDAQGKLVRAPESPPFASDIGGPVKFAAAPNGDIVFADIYSGTLRRLSYPQGNSAPVAAAEITTDPATRTVTFDGSGSQDFDGDALTYRWDFGDGTTGTGVRTSHTYPTGDRFTARLTVTDPLGASDSADVVVAPANNSPRVVLTTPGERTFAVGETVSLSAQATDVEDGTTPVTWTSAEVHCPEEATCHRHPGVGGTGESFQIAFTDHPDSRMEITATTTDSAGVVSSQTYAAMPREHLLTLTSNVPAVLQIPSEGGRSSAMVTEGATFDVIAATTATDGVASFDGWGDGVGNRSRVLTMGASDQTLTARYSTPIDQRYAAEPQLRSLLGQPTGPEIAEDGIRYRGYERGRLYWTAQTGVHYVYGGNLAKYLQLGGHGKFGPPTTDELSTPDGVGRYNHFAGTPTTLTASIYWSPDTGSHAVWGAIRQNWAANGWEQGPLGYPTTDEVTTPDGVGRYTHFSKAGSIYWTPGSGAHAIWGAIRATWSQLGWELGPLGYPTTDERVTPDGVGRYNHFTKAGSIYWTPGTGAHEVYGRIRERWSALGWEGSYLGYPTSGEFAVPGGRRNNFQRGYIQWSAANNSTIDRRY
;
A
#
# COMPACT_ATOMS: atom_id res chain seq x y z
N MET A 1 -28.68 -28.69 -17.03
CA MET A 1 -29.22 -28.39 -15.69
C MET A 1 -28.39 -29.16 -14.68
N ILE A 2 -27.37 -28.50 -14.08
CA ILE A 2 -27.29 -28.08 -12.66
C ILE A 2 -26.97 -29.30 -11.74
N ALA A 3 -25.72 -29.67 -11.44
CA ALA A 3 -24.63 -29.03 -10.68
C ALA A 3 -24.74 -29.13 -9.13
N ARG A 4 -23.92 -29.99 -8.49
CA ARG A 4 -22.87 -29.66 -7.46
C ARG A 4 -22.58 -30.78 -6.42
N ARG A 5 -21.30 -30.80 -5.98
CA ARG A 5 -20.65 -31.43 -4.78
C ARG A 5 -20.22 -32.90 -4.91
N ALA A 6 -19.10 -33.41 -4.37
CA ALA A 6 -17.86 -32.88 -3.77
C ALA A 6 -16.85 -34.04 -3.50
N ARG A 7 -15.54 -33.74 -3.53
CA ARG A 7 -14.36 -34.30 -2.79
C ARG A 7 -13.92 -35.80 -2.90
N GLY A 8 -12.59 -35.97 -3.02
CA GLY A 8 -11.79 -37.15 -2.60
C GLY A 8 -10.60 -37.45 -3.54
N TRP A 9 -9.46 -36.76 -3.44
CA TRP A 9 -8.18 -37.23 -2.85
C TRP A 9 -7.65 -38.59 -3.35
N LEU A 10 -6.54 -38.57 -4.11
CA LEU A 10 -5.44 -39.53 -3.98
C LEU A 10 -4.18 -39.04 -4.72
N SER A 11 -3.09 -38.97 -3.97
CA SER A 11 -1.75 -38.52 -4.32
C SER A 11 -1.05 -39.43 -5.33
N ALA A 12 -0.31 -38.85 -6.27
CA ALA A 12 0.75 -39.52 -7.01
C ALA A 12 2.03 -38.67 -6.92
N CYS A 13 3.01 -39.17 -6.16
CA CYS A 13 4.37 -38.64 -6.14
C CYS A 13 5.06 -38.98 -7.46
N CYS A 14 5.45 -37.97 -8.22
CA CYS A 14 6.50 -38.10 -9.24
C CYS A 14 7.75 -37.40 -8.73
N VAL A 15 8.76 -38.21 -8.43
CA VAL A 15 10.14 -37.78 -8.21
C VAL A 15 10.72 -37.38 -9.56
N ALA A 16 10.98 -36.09 -9.77
CA ALA A 16 11.79 -35.60 -10.88
C ALA A 16 13.14 -35.14 -10.32
N LEU A 17 14.18 -35.92 -10.60
CA LEU A 17 15.58 -35.59 -10.37
C LEU A 17 15.95 -34.37 -11.23
N LEU A 18 16.22 -33.23 -10.58
CA LEU A 18 16.82 -32.05 -11.21
C LEU A 18 18.34 -32.23 -11.22
N SER A 19 18.88 -32.58 -12.39
CA SER A 19 20.30 -32.45 -12.71
C SER A 19 20.68 -30.97 -12.78
N ILE A 20 21.54 -30.54 -11.85
CA ILE A 20 22.16 -29.21 -11.81
C ILE A 20 23.13 -29.13 -13.00
N GLY A 21 22.68 -28.51 -14.09
CA GLY A 21 23.54 -28.10 -15.19
C GLY A 21 24.21 -26.78 -14.82
N LEU A 22 25.54 -26.76 -14.85
CA LEU A 22 26.35 -25.55 -14.81
C LEU A 22 25.93 -24.64 -15.99
N LEU A 23 25.10 -23.63 -15.74
CA LEU A 23 24.78 -22.60 -16.72
C LEU A 23 25.97 -21.64 -16.79
N ALA A 24 26.77 -21.77 -17.84
CA ALA A 24 27.62 -20.67 -18.27
C ALA A 24 26.69 -19.49 -18.62
N ALA A 25 26.84 -18.37 -17.91
CA ALA A 25 26.13 -17.15 -18.22
C ALA A 25 26.48 -16.73 -19.66
N LEU A 26 25.51 -16.80 -20.56
CA LEU A 26 25.59 -16.13 -21.84
C LEU A 26 25.64 -14.62 -21.58
N PRO A 27 26.47 -13.85 -22.31
CA PRO A 27 26.48 -12.39 -22.18
C PRO A 27 25.07 -11.87 -22.46
N THR A 28 24.54 -11.10 -21.53
CA THR A 28 23.25 -10.43 -21.66
C THR A 28 23.35 -9.37 -22.75
N THR A 29 22.75 -9.63 -23.92
CA THR A 29 22.54 -8.62 -24.96
C THR A 29 21.71 -7.48 -24.36
N ARG A 30 22.27 -6.26 -24.36
CA ARG A 30 21.62 -5.05 -23.86
C ARG A 30 20.33 -4.81 -24.65
N ALA A 31 19.19 -4.67 -23.99
CA ALA A 31 17.93 -4.29 -24.65
C ALA A 31 18.10 -2.92 -25.32
N GLU A 32 17.63 -2.81 -26.55
CA GLU A 32 17.77 -1.61 -27.37
C GLU A 32 16.71 -0.55 -27.05
N ALA A 33 17.07 0.72 -27.17
CA ALA A 33 16.15 1.83 -26.97
C ALA A 33 15.03 1.83 -28.02
N ALA A 34 13.77 1.78 -27.56
CA ALA A 34 12.62 1.97 -28.44
C ALA A 34 12.20 3.44 -28.45
N VAL A 35 12.22 4.06 -29.63
CA VAL A 35 11.82 5.46 -29.86
C VAL A 35 10.75 5.53 -30.96
N PRO A 36 9.92 6.60 -31.03
CA PRO A 36 8.90 6.71 -32.06
C PRO A 36 9.51 6.89 -33.45
N SER A 37 8.78 6.50 -34.49
CA SER A 37 9.25 6.62 -35.88
C SER A 37 9.75 8.03 -36.23
N GLY A 38 10.92 8.09 -36.88
CA GLY A 38 11.62 9.32 -37.24
C GLY A 38 12.45 9.94 -36.12
N PHE A 39 12.36 9.45 -34.88
CA PHE A 39 13.29 9.83 -33.83
C PHE A 39 14.47 8.85 -33.77
N VAL A 40 15.65 9.39 -33.45
CA VAL A 40 16.86 8.61 -33.17
C VAL A 40 17.55 9.10 -31.91
N LEU A 41 18.23 8.19 -31.22
CA LEU A 41 18.98 8.52 -30.02
C LEU A 41 20.48 8.36 -30.28
N ARG A 42 21.22 9.47 -30.31
CA ARG A 42 22.65 9.51 -30.64
C ARG A 42 23.50 9.69 -29.40
N ASN A 43 24.60 8.95 -29.32
CA ASN A 43 25.60 9.14 -28.27
C ASN A 43 26.47 10.37 -28.58
N GLN A 44 26.81 11.10 -27.53
CA GLN A 44 27.75 12.20 -27.56
C GLN A 44 28.77 12.05 -26.41
N PRO A 45 30.04 12.41 -26.63
CA PRO A 45 31.05 12.35 -25.59
C PRO A 45 30.71 13.32 -24.47
N SER A 46 30.96 12.88 -23.24
CA SER A 46 30.85 13.73 -22.03
C SER A 46 32.21 13.96 -21.37
N GLY A 47 33.17 13.08 -21.63
CA GLY A 47 34.44 13.00 -20.90
C GLY A 47 34.30 12.53 -19.44
N GLN A 48 33.18 11.90 -19.08
CA GLN A 48 32.93 11.26 -17.79
C GLN A 48 32.88 9.73 -17.92
N ALA A 49 33.21 9.02 -16.85
CA ALA A 49 33.07 7.57 -16.80
C ALA A 49 31.61 7.14 -16.59
N ALA A 50 31.32 5.87 -16.88
CA ALA A 50 30.09 5.22 -16.47
C ALA A 50 29.84 5.43 -14.97
N PHE A 51 28.59 5.72 -14.62
CA PHE A 51 28.10 6.04 -13.27
C PHE A 51 28.63 7.33 -12.64
N ASP A 52 29.36 8.15 -13.40
CA ASP A 52 29.93 9.39 -12.88
C ASP A 52 29.22 10.65 -13.44
N LEU A 53 28.68 10.64 -14.66
CA LEU A 53 28.04 11.82 -15.25
C LEU A 53 26.77 12.27 -14.48
N THR A 54 26.81 13.47 -13.88
CA THR A 54 25.71 14.01 -13.06
C THR A 54 24.94 15.15 -13.72
N ASP A 55 25.62 16.05 -14.42
CA ASP A 55 25.03 17.26 -15.01
C ASP A 55 25.89 17.77 -16.18
N PHE A 56 25.32 18.64 -17.00
CA PHE A 56 26.01 19.29 -18.12
C PHE A 56 25.33 20.60 -18.52
N ALA A 57 26.08 21.49 -19.15
CA ALA A 57 25.54 22.71 -19.73
C ALA A 57 26.34 23.17 -20.96
N TYR A 58 25.63 23.72 -21.94
CA TYR A 58 26.21 24.31 -23.15
C TYR A 58 26.83 25.68 -22.87
N LEU A 59 27.99 25.92 -23.46
CA LEU A 59 28.62 27.23 -23.59
C LEU A 59 28.11 27.93 -24.87
N PRO A 60 28.29 29.27 -24.99
CA PRO A 60 27.85 30.02 -26.18
C PRO A 60 28.51 29.61 -27.50
N ASP A 61 29.62 28.86 -27.46
CA ASP A 61 30.35 28.35 -28.63
C ASP A 61 30.01 26.89 -28.96
N ASP A 62 28.85 26.40 -28.48
CA ASP A 62 28.32 25.04 -28.61
C ASP A 62 29.16 23.93 -27.94
N SER A 63 30.28 24.29 -27.29
CA SER A 63 31.00 23.37 -26.44
C SER A 63 30.27 23.13 -25.12
N ILE A 64 30.59 22.05 -24.40
CA ILE A 64 29.84 21.60 -23.23
C ILE A 64 30.77 21.53 -22.02
N LEU A 65 30.28 21.93 -20.84
CA LEU A 65 30.88 21.56 -19.57
C LEU A 65 30.05 20.46 -18.92
N THR A 66 30.69 19.36 -18.53
CA THR A 66 30.08 18.23 -17.84
C THR A 66 30.64 18.08 -16.43
N THR A 67 29.82 17.58 -15.50
CA THR A 67 30.25 17.24 -14.14
C THR A 67 30.22 15.74 -13.89
N GLY A 68 31.24 15.25 -13.21
CA GLY A 68 31.29 13.90 -12.66
C GLY A 68 31.06 13.91 -11.15
N LYS A 69 30.29 12.95 -10.64
CA LYS A 69 29.93 12.79 -9.22
C LYS A 69 31.16 12.85 -8.32
N LYS A 70 32.29 12.27 -8.76
CA LYS A 70 33.59 12.25 -8.06
C LYS A 70 34.37 13.58 -8.11
N GLY A 71 33.74 14.66 -8.57
CA GLY A 71 34.30 16.02 -8.50
C GLY A 71 34.99 16.50 -9.76
N THR A 72 34.92 15.76 -10.86
CA THR A 72 35.52 16.13 -12.16
C THR A 72 34.66 17.16 -12.90
N VAL A 73 35.29 18.16 -13.49
CA VAL A 73 34.67 19.06 -14.46
C VAL A 73 35.40 18.90 -15.78
N THR A 74 34.67 18.55 -16.84
CA THR A 74 35.24 18.26 -18.15
C THR A 74 34.64 19.18 -19.21
N TRP A 75 35.51 19.78 -20.01
CA TRP A 75 35.14 20.49 -21.22
C TRP A 75 35.09 19.52 -22.40
N VAL A 76 34.03 19.60 -23.20
CA VAL A 76 33.82 18.84 -24.43
C VAL A 76 33.67 19.85 -25.58
N ALA A 77 34.60 19.82 -26.51
CA ALA A 77 34.54 20.63 -27.72
C ALA A 77 33.33 20.24 -28.60
N ALA A 78 32.89 21.15 -29.47
CA ALA A 78 31.80 20.88 -30.40
C ALA A 78 32.10 19.70 -31.37
N ASP A 79 33.39 19.40 -31.61
CA ASP A 79 33.85 18.25 -32.39
C ASP A 79 33.97 16.93 -31.59
N GLY A 80 33.66 16.98 -30.29
CA GLY A 80 33.68 15.82 -29.38
C GLY A 80 34.99 15.59 -28.62
N ARG A 81 36.06 16.36 -28.86
CA ARG A 81 37.29 16.27 -28.04
C ARG A 81 37.00 16.65 -26.58
N THR A 82 37.59 15.94 -25.63
CA THR A 82 37.35 16.15 -24.20
C THR A 82 38.61 16.56 -23.44
N ARG A 83 38.49 17.41 -22.41
CA ARG A 83 39.56 17.79 -21.48
C ARG A 83 39.00 18.00 -20.07
N THR A 84 39.46 17.24 -19.08
CA THR A 84 39.19 17.57 -17.67
C THR A 84 39.89 18.87 -17.30
N ILE A 85 39.12 19.86 -16.84
CA ILE A 85 39.61 21.20 -16.48
C ILE A 85 39.74 21.38 -14.96
N ALA A 86 39.06 20.58 -14.16
CA ALA A 86 39.20 20.59 -12.70
C ALA A 86 38.83 19.25 -12.08
N THR A 87 39.44 18.97 -10.92
CA THR A 87 39.00 17.92 -9.98
C THR A 87 38.86 18.56 -8.61
N LEU A 88 37.63 18.57 -8.09
CA LEU A 88 37.25 19.25 -6.86
C LEU A 88 37.06 18.24 -5.73
N PRO A 89 37.42 18.58 -4.47
CA PRO A 89 37.16 17.70 -3.34
C PRO A 89 35.66 17.59 -3.09
N VAL A 90 35.16 16.34 -3.01
CA VAL A 90 33.76 16.01 -2.77
C VAL A 90 33.60 14.80 -1.84
N ASP A 91 32.43 14.67 -1.24
CA ASP A 91 31.96 13.40 -0.65
C ASP A 91 31.02 12.73 -1.67
N PRO A 92 31.40 11.62 -2.32
CA PRO A 92 30.59 10.99 -3.35
C PRO A 92 29.65 9.88 -2.83
N SER A 93 29.42 9.80 -1.51
CA SER A 93 28.55 8.77 -0.92
C SER A 93 27.07 8.97 -1.30
N GLN A 94 26.36 7.88 -1.59
CA GLN A 94 24.93 7.89 -1.95
C GLN A 94 24.60 8.98 -2.98
N ASP A 95 23.73 9.96 -2.74
CA ASP A 95 23.36 10.99 -3.74
C ASP A 95 24.35 12.16 -3.82
N LEU A 96 25.37 12.17 -2.97
CA LEU A 96 26.31 13.27 -2.86
C LEU A 96 27.36 13.25 -3.98
N GLY A 97 28.08 14.37 -4.09
CA GLY A 97 29.18 14.54 -5.03
C GLY A 97 29.19 15.95 -5.60
N LEU A 98 29.71 16.09 -6.81
CA LEU A 98 29.49 17.27 -7.67
C LEU A 98 28.25 17.01 -8.52
N THR A 99 27.13 17.64 -8.16
CA THR A 99 25.80 17.24 -8.64
C THR A 99 25.18 18.22 -9.63
N GLY A 100 25.63 19.48 -9.70
CA GLY A 100 25.00 20.48 -10.55
C GLY A 100 25.96 21.49 -11.16
N ILE A 101 25.65 21.92 -12.39
CA ILE A 101 26.33 23.01 -13.10
C ILE A 101 25.32 23.94 -13.80
N ALA A 102 25.55 25.25 -13.72
CA ALA A 102 24.85 26.23 -14.53
C ALA A 102 25.83 27.27 -15.09
N ILE A 103 25.55 27.73 -16.32
CA ILE A 103 26.36 28.75 -17.02
C ILE A 103 25.70 30.10 -16.81
N ALA A 104 26.46 31.12 -16.39
CA ALA A 104 25.92 32.46 -16.22
C ALA A 104 25.42 33.01 -17.58
N PRO A 105 24.29 33.75 -17.62
CA PRO A 105 23.79 34.33 -18.88
C PRO A 105 24.79 35.28 -19.55
N ASP A 106 25.69 35.88 -18.76
CA ASP A 106 26.74 36.79 -19.22
C ASP A 106 28.10 36.10 -19.45
N TYR A 107 28.12 34.76 -19.56
CA TYR A 107 29.34 33.94 -19.61
C TYR A 107 30.37 34.37 -20.66
N GLU A 108 29.94 34.88 -21.83
CA GLU A 108 30.85 35.40 -22.85
C GLU A 108 31.80 36.47 -22.29
N THR A 109 31.34 37.24 -21.30
CA THR A 109 32.10 38.31 -20.65
C THR A 109 32.61 37.92 -19.27
N SER A 110 31.76 37.31 -18.43
CA SER A 110 32.06 37.00 -17.04
C SER A 110 32.87 35.72 -16.87
N ARG A 111 32.71 34.78 -17.82
CA ARG A 111 33.19 33.39 -17.74
C ARG A 111 32.73 32.70 -16.46
N HIS A 112 31.58 33.11 -15.90
CA HIS A 112 31.10 32.58 -14.63
C HIS A 112 30.25 31.32 -14.79
N VAL A 113 30.51 30.34 -13.93
CA VAL A 113 29.69 29.13 -13.79
C VAL A 113 29.34 28.92 -12.33
N TYR A 114 28.25 28.21 -12.06
CA TYR A 114 27.79 27.87 -10.73
C TYR A 114 27.85 26.36 -10.54
N LEU A 115 28.43 25.90 -9.44
CA LEU A 115 28.59 24.49 -9.12
C LEU A 115 27.95 24.17 -7.77
N ILE A 116 27.24 23.04 -7.73
CA ILE A 116 26.74 22.43 -6.51
C ILE A 116 27.63 21.25 -6.14
N ARG A 117 28.13 21.20 -4.90
CA ARG A 117 28.86 20.04 -4.40
C ARG A 117 28.66 19.78 -2.91
N SER A 118 28.84 18.52 -2.51
CA SER A 118 29.15 18.14 -1.12
C SER A 118 30.63 18.40 -0.85
N VAL A 119 30.97 19.00 0.30
CA VAL A 119 32.35 19.25 0.73
C VAL A 119 32.61 18.44 2.01
N PRO A 120 33.59 17.53 2.03
CA PRO A 120 33.90 16.73 3.21
C PRO A 120 34.21 17.60 4.43
N ALA A 121 33.58 17.31 5.57
CA ALA A 121 33.90 17.91 6.87
C ALA A 121 34.39 16.79 7.80
N GLY A 122 35.63 16.90 8.32
CA GLY A 122 36.36 15.81 8.98
C GLY A 122 35.76 15.19 10.27
N THR A 123 34.49 15.45 10.61
CA THR A 123 33.78 14.97 11.81
C THR A 123 32.53 14.12 11.48
N GLY A 124 32.50 13.42 10.36
CA GLY A 124 31.40 12.49 10.01
C GLY A 124 30.18 13.17 9.38
N GLY A 125 30.38 14.28 8.67
CA GLY A 125 29.36 14.96 7.90
C GLY A 125 29.99 15.77 6.75
N TYR A 126 29.19 16.57 6.06
CA TYR A 126 29.64 17.36 4.92
C TYR A 126 28.87 18.67 4.82
N LEU A 127 29.42 19.62 4.06
CA LEU A 127 28.75 20.88 3.72
C LEU A 127 28.16 20.76 2.32
N LEU A 128 26.87 21.07 2.18
CA LEU A 128 26.24 21.24 0.87
C LEU A 128 26.45 22.67 0.42
N ARG A 129 27.13 22.86 -0.72
CA ARG A 129 27.63 24.16 -1.16
C ARG A 129 27.15 24.49 -2.56
N LEU A 130 26.66 25.72 -2.73
CA LEU A 130 26.55 26.38 -4.03
C LEU A 130 27.64 27.46 -4.14
N ALA A 131 28.45 27.41 -5.19
CA ALA A 131 29.54 28.37 -5.41
C ALA A 131 29.63 28.82 -6.88
N ARG A 132 30.01 30.08 -7.08
CA ARG A 132 30.37 30.64 -8.40
C ARG A 132 31.86 30.45 -8.63
N TRP A 133 32.22 30.14 -9.86
CA TRP A 133 33.58 29.97 -10.34
C TRP A 133 33.80 30.79 -11.61
N THR A 134 35.06 31.08 -11.90
CA THR A 134 35.49 31.68 -13.17
C THR A 134 36.22 30.61 -13.99
N VAL A 135 35.73 30.35 -15.20
CA VAL A 135 36.39 29.45 -16.16
C VAL A 135 37.60 30.18 -16.75
N THR A 136 38.76 29.53 -16.70
CA THR A 136 40.01 30.03 -17.30
C THR A 136 40.30 29.32 -18.62
N GLY A 137 41.06 29.98 -19.49
CA GLY A 137 41.32 29.53 -20.87
C GLY A 137 40.31 30.12 -21.87
N ASN A 138 40.82 30.60 -23.01
CA ASN A 138 40.06 31.19 -24.12
C ASN A 138 40.88 30.97 -25.41
N PRO A 139 40.30 30.45 -26.51
CA PRO A 139 38.89 30.07 -26.68
C PRO A 139 38.49 28.84 -25.88
N GLU A 140 39.39 27.87 -25.74
CA GLU A 140 39.11 26.62 -25.03
C GLU A 140 39.31 26.75 -23.50
N PRO A 141 38.34 26.31 -22.68
CA PRO A 141 38.52 26.12 -21.24
C PRO A 141 39.72 25.23 -20.88
N THR A 142 40.47 25.65 -19.86
CA THR A 142 41.63 24.91 -19.32
C THR A 142 41.60 24.76 -17.80
N GLY A 143 40.73 25.50 -17.10
CA GLY A 143 40.69 25.45 -15.64
C GLY A 143 39.49 26.15 -15.01
N LEU A 144 39.37 26.01 -13.70
CA LEU A 144 38.45 26.76 -12.84
C LEU A 144 39.24 27.51 -11.76
N GLY A 145 38.83 28.75 -11.46
CA GLY A 145 39.42 29.55 -10.39
C GLY A 145 38.43 30.54 -9.77
N GLY A 146 38.84 31.19 -8.68
CA GLY A 146 38.05 32.25 -8.04
C GLY A 146 36.73 31.77 -7.45
N GLU A 147 36.74 30.65 -6.71
CA GLU A 147 35.56 30.17 -5.97
C GLU A 147 35.00 31.27 -5.08
N GLN A 148 33.73 31.62 -5.29
CA GLN A 148 32.95 32.44 -4.38
C GLN A 148 31.76 31.62 -3.90
N VAL A 149 31.72 31.31 -2.61
CA VAL A 149 30.58 30.61 -2.00
C VAL A 149 29.37 31.54 -1.93
N LEU A 150 28.23 31.10 -2.47
CA LEU A 150 26.96 31.83 -2.39
C LEU A 150 26.26 31.49 -1.07
N PHE A 151 26.15 30.21 -0.78
CA PHE A 151 25.74 29.69 0.52
C PHE A 151 26.19 28.24 0.70
N GLU A 152 26.26 27.82 1.95
CA GLU A 152 26.47 26.43 2.34
C GLU A 152 25.81 26.13 3.68
N PHE A 153 25.57 24.84 3.95
CA PHE A 153 25.01 24.38 5.21
C PHE A 153 25.42 22.93 5.49
N PRO A 154 25.50 22.52 6.77
CA PRO A 154 25.86 21.16 7.13
C PRO A 154 24.70 20.18 6.91
N SER A 155 25.05 18.93 6.59
CA SER A 155 24.12 17.79 6.60
C SER A 155 24.85 16.51 7.05
N THR A 156 24.07 15.54 7.51
CA THR A 156 24.54 14.20 7.90
C THR A 156 23.92 13.08 7.05
N ASN A 157 22.79 13.33 6.38
CA ASN A 157 22.04 12.31 5.61
C ASN A 157 22.44 12.36 4.14
N ALA A 158 23.14 11.35 3.63
CA ALA A 158 23.76 11.38 2.29
C ALA A 158 22.79 11.28 1.09
N VAL A 159 21.49 11.49 1.30
CA VAL A 159 20.43 11.40 0.28
C VAL A 159 19.61 12.69 0.22
N HIS A 160 18.91 12.89 -0.89
CA HIS A 160 17.99 14.04 -1.10
C HIS A 160 18.64 15.39 -0.78
N ALA A 161 19.84 15.58 -1.32
CA ALA A 161 20.70 16.70 -1.00
C ALA A 161 20.39 17.96 -1.84
N LEU A 162 21.41 18.80 -2.04
CA LEU A 162 21.39 19.91 -2.99
C LEU A 162 21.63 19.35 -4.39
N THR A 163 20.62 19.39 -5.28
CA THR A 163 20.63 18.60 -6.52
C THR A 163 20.76 19.44 -7.78
N GLY A 164 19.87 20.41 -8.00
CA GLY A 164 19.75 21.16 -9.25
C GLY A 164 20.06 22.65 -9.12
N VAL A 165 20.70 23.21 -10.15
CA VAL A 165 20.87 24.66 -10.32
C VAL A 165 20.53 25.05 -11.77
N VAL A 166 19.79 26.15 -11.94
CA VAL A 166 19.52 26.78 -13.24
C VAL A 166 19.81 28.26 -13.13
N ALA A 167 20.60 28.79 -14.05
CA ALA A 167 20.80 30.24 -14.18
C ALA A 167 19.76 30.78 -15.18
N ALA A 168 18.92 31.70 -14.70
CA ALA A 168 17.90 32.33 -15.52
C ALA A 168 18.47 33.54 -16.27
N ASN A 169 17.87 33.89 -17.42
CA ASN A 169 18.34 34.97 -18.28
C ASN A 169 18.36 36.36 -17.61
N ASP A 170 17.64 36.53 -16.50
CA ASP A 170 17.64 37.75 -15.68
C ASP A 170 18.85 37.86 -14.71
N GLY A 171 19.76 36.88 -14.74
CA GLY A 171 20.95 36.81 -13.89
C GLY A 171 20.70 36.23 -12.49
N THR A 172 19.50 35.70 -12.24
CA THR A 172 19.17 34.99 -10.99
C THR A 172 19.39 33.48 -11.12
N LEU A 173 19.34 32.77 -9.99
CA LEU A 173 19.52 31.33 -9.91
C LEU A 173 18.30 30.67 -9.27
N TRP A 174 17.94 29.52 -9.82
CA TRP A 174 16.97 28.59 -9.26
C TRP A 174 17.69 27.37 -8.73
N VAL A 175 17.34 26.93 -7.53
CA VAL A 175 18.06 25.85 -6.84
C VAL A 175 17.08 24.89 -6.17
N SER A 176 17.29 23.59 -6.33
CA SER A 176 16.50 22.55 -5.64
C SER A 176 17.28 21.91 -4.49
N ILE A 177 16.59 21.73 -3.36
CA ILE A 177 17.09 21.06 -2.16
C ILE A 177 16.07 20.03 -1.71
N GLY A 178 16.48 18.77 -1.54
CA GLY A 178 15.65 17.74 -0.95
C GLY A 178 15.50 17.86 0.56
N ASP A 179 14.75 16.94 1.14
CA ASP A 179 14.32 16.98 2.54
C ASP A 179 15.43 16.64 3.53
N LEU A 180 16.58 16.14 3.06
CA LEU A 180 17.75 15.76 3.84
C LEU A 180 17.38 14.80 4.99
N SER A 181 16.42 13.90 4.77
CA SER A 181 15.89 13.01 5.80
C SER A 181 16.26 11.55 5.52
N ASP A 182 16.22 10.72 6.55
CA ASP A 182 16.45 9.29 6.38
C ASP A 182 15.36 8.69 5.46
N PHE A 183 15.79 7.94 4.44
CA PHE A 183 14.92 7.36 3.43
C PHE A 183 14.40 5.97 3.83
N SER A 184 14.98 5.29 4.83
CA SER A 184 14.59 3.92 5.19
C SER A 184 13.47 3.87 6.22
N ARG A 185 13.11 5.00 6.84
CA ARG A 185 12.11 5.07 7.91
C ARG A 185 11.39 6.41 7.97
N THR A 186 10.36 6.50 8.81
CA THR A 186 9.66 7.75 9.10
C THR A 186 10.56 8.67 9.94
N ASP A 187 11.33 9.51 9.27
CA ASP A 187 12.17 10.52 9.90
C ASP A 187 11.41 11.85 10.06
N ARG A 188 11.21 12.28 11.31
CA ARG A 188 10.55 13.55 11.62
C ARG A 188 11.32 14.77 11.09
N ASN A 189 12.59 14.65 10.71
CA ASN A 189 13.32 15.71 10.01
C ASN A 189 12.64 16.11 8.68
N ALA A 190 11.89 15.21 8.03
CA ALA A 190 11.20 15.51 6.79
C ALA A 190 10.14 16.61 6.95
N LEU A 191 9.60 16.80 8.16
CA LEU A 191 8.69 17.92 8.47
C LEU A 191 9.33 19.30 8.25
N GLN A 192 10.67 19.40 8.25
CA GLN A 192 11.40 20.63 7.91
C GLN A 192 11.19 21.04 6.45
N ALA A 193 10.76 20.14 5.56
CA ALA A 193 10.36 20.48 4.19
C ALA A 193 9.28 21.58 4.18
N MET A 194 8.37 21.58 5.15
CA MET A 194 7.33 22.60 5.30
C MET A 194 7.79 23.84 6.09
N ASN A 195 8.92 23.78 6.79
CA ASN A 195 9.46 24.91 7.55
C ASN A 195 10.20 25.89 6.62
N LEU A 196 9.70 27.12 6.50
CA LEU A 196 10.29 28.15 5.65
C LEU A 196 11.66 28.65 6.13
N ASP A 197 12.00 28.44 7.40
CA ASP A 197 13.27 28.86 7.99
C ASP A 197 14.36 27.77 7.93
N ALA A 198 14.11 26.67 7.22
CA ALA A 198 15.03 25.56 7.03
C ALA A 198 15.32 25.32 5.52
N PRO A 199 16.51 24.78 5.18
CA PRO A 199 16.90 24.53 3.79
C PRO A 199 16.19 23.32 3.16
N ASN A 200 15.65 22.41 3.98
CA ASN A 200 15.09 21.12 3.56
C ASN A 200 13.88 21.28 2.63
N GLY A 201 13.79 20.50 1.56
CA GLY A 201 12.60 20.36 0.72
C GLY A 201 12.14 21.68 0.10
N LYS A 202 13.06 22.37 -0.59
CA LYS A 202 12.86 23.72 -1.13
C LYS A 202 13.18 23.83 -2.61
N ILE A 203 12.41 24.68 -3.28
CA ILE A 203 12.86 25.39 -4.49
C ILE A 203 13.19 26.82 -4.09
N LEU A 204 14.44 27.21 -4.29
CA LEU A 204 14.94 28.54 -4.00
C LEU A 204 15.03 29.37 -5.29
N HIS A 205 14.77 30.67 -5.17
CA HIS A 205 15.05 31.66 -6.20
C HIS A 205 15.93 32.75 -5.60
N VAL A 206 17.18 32.84 -6.06
CA VAL A 206 18.23 33.65 -5.44
C VAL A 206 18.96 34.52 -6.47
N THR A 207 19.55 35.61 -6.02
CA THR A 207 20.45 36.43 -6.83
C THR A 207 21.74 35.68 -7.16
N ALA A 208 22.53 36.20 -8.09
CA ALA A 208 23.89 35.70 -8.38
C ALA A 208 24.85 35.73 -7.16
N THR A 209 24.47 36.40 -6.07
CA THR A 209 25.23 36.44 -4.80
C THR A 209 24.67 35.51 -3.72
N GLY A 210 23.60 34.77 -4.01
CA GLY A 210 22.99 33.82 -3.06
C GLY A 210 21.99 34.43 -2.08
N GLN A 211 21.54 35.67 -2.30
CA GLN A 211 20.48 36.30 -1.51
C GLN A 211 19.12 35.99 -2.11
N GLY A 212 18.06 35.99 -1.30
CA GLY A 212 16.70 35.93 -1.82
C GLY A 212 16.40 37.07 -2.78
N VAL A 213 15.65 36.81 -3.84
CA VAL A 213 15.19 37.88 -4.73
C VAL A 213 14.02 38.64 -4.08
N PRO A 214 13.90 39.98 -4.28
CA PRO A 214 12.79 40.74 -3.69
C PRO A 214 11.39 40.30 -4.10
N SER A 215 11.25 39.62 -5.24
CA SER A 215 9.98 39.06 -5.73
C SER A 215 9.58 37.76 -5.05
N ASN A 216 10.41 37.19 -4.17
CA ASN A 216 10.06 35.96 -3.46
C ASN A 216 8.87 36.19 -2.52
N PRO A 217 7.98 35.19 -2.40
CA PRO A 217 6.76 35.27 -1.61
C PRO A 217 7.00 35.54 -0.11
N TYR A 218 8.17 35.14 0.40
CA TYR A 218 8.52 35.27 1.81
C TYR A 218 9.74 36.17 2.06
N TYR A 219 10.09 37.00 1.08
CA TYR A 219 11.25 37.89 1.15
C TYR A 219 11.18 38.87 2.32
N GLN A 220 12.30 38.98 3.05
CA GLN A 220 12.49 39.97 4.09
C GLN A 220 13.64 40.90 3.72
N ALA A 221 13.33 42.15 3.41
CA ALA A 221 14.34 43.16 3.05
C ALA A 221 15.38 43.39 4.16
N SER A 222 15.02 43.15 5.42
CA SER A 222 15.93 43.24 6.58
C SER A 222 16.89 42.07 6.70
N ASP A 223 16.56 40.92 6.10
CA ASP A 223 17.44 39.74 6.06
C ASP A 223 17.28 38.97 4.73
N PRO A 224 17.85 39.51 3.64
CA PRO A 224 17.82 38.86 2.32
C PRO A 224 18.56 37.52 2.30
N SER A 225 19.41 37.23 3.29
CA SER A 225 20.20 36.00 3.40
C SER A 225 19.49 34.86 4.12
N SER A 226 18.40 35.14 4.86
CA SER A 226 17.63 34.10 5.54
C SER A 226 17.11 33.04 4.57
N TRP A 227 16.95 31.81 5.07
CA TRP A 227 16.35 30.72 4.29
C TRP A 227 15.00 31.15 3.73
N ARG A 228 14.16 31.74 4.58
CA ARG A 228 12.84 32.24 4.20
C ARG A 228 12.90 33.22 3.03
N SER A 229 13.83 34.17 3.04
CA SER A 229 13.99 35.11 1.93
C SER A 229 14.36 34.44 0.60
N ARG A 230 15.05 33.29 0.65
CA ARG A 230 15.44 32.51 -0.54
C ARG A 230 14.32 31.61 -1.06
N VAL A 231 13.34 31.25 -0.23
CA VAL A 231 12.29 30.29 -0.58
C VAL A 231 11.32 30.86 -1.61
N TYR A 232 11.21 30.17 -2.75
CA TYR A 232 10.14 30.37 -3.71
C TYR A 232 8.98 29.39 -3.45
N ALA A 233 9.28 28.11 -3.20
CA ALA A 233 8.32 27.07 -2.84
C ALA A 233 8.92 26.05 -1.86
N SER A 234 8.07 25.28 -1.18
CA SER A 234 8.47 24.37 -0.09
C SER A 234 7.70 23.04 -0.11
N GLY A 235 8.06 22.09 0.76
CA GLY A 235 7.30 20.85 0.95
C GLY A 235 7.56 19.79 -0.12
N PHE A 236 8.80 19.72 -0.63
CA PHE A 236 9.25 18.67 -1.57
C PHE A 236 10.05 17.60 -0.82
N ARG A 237 10.08 16.36 -1.35
CA ARG A 237 10.91 15.28 -0.81
C ARG A 237 12.30 15.31 -1.41
N SER A 238 12.41 15.06 -2.71
CA SER A 238 13.63 15.01 -3.48
C SER A 238 13.37 15.62 -4.86
N PRO A 239 13.29 16.96 -4.95
CA PRO A 239 13.16 17.68 -6.21
C PRO A 239 14.43 17.49 -7.04
N PHE A 240 14.50 16.40 -7.80
CA PHE A 240 15.71 15.87 -8.41
C PHE A 240 16.32 16.88 -9.38
N ARG A 241 15.62 17.22 -10.47
CA ARG A 241 15.97 18.35 -11.35
C ARG A 241 14.78 19.24 -11.58
N LEU A 242 15.08 20.53 -11.72
CA LEU A 242 14.16 21.55 -12.19
C LEU A 242 14.59 22.08 -13.57
N SER A 243 13.62 22.49 -14.36
CA SER A 243 13.82 23.35 -15.53
C SER A 243 12.81 24.50 -15.50
N LEU A 244 13.08 25.56 -16.26
CA LEU A 244 12.16 26.67 -16.42
C LEU A 244 11.43 26.50 -17.76
N ASP A 245 10.10 26.62 -17.75
CA ASP A 245 9.34 26.77 -18.99
C ASP A 245 9.81 28.05 -19.70
N PRO A 246 10.40 27.95 -20.91
CA PRO A 246 10.96 29.11 -21.59
C PRO A 246 9.91 30.19 -21.94
N SER A 247 8.62 29.82 -21.99
CA SER A 247 7.54 30.74 -22.34
C SER A 247 7.02 31.56 -21.16
N THR A 248 7.08 31.01 -19.94
CA THR A 248 6.51 31.64 -18.75
C THR A 248 7.53 31.92 -17.65
N GLY A 249 8.71 31.29 -17.70
CA GLY A 249 9.68 31.27 -16.61
C GLY A 249 9.26 30.40 -15.41
N THR A 250 8.14 29.66 -15.50
CA THR A 250 7.65 28.84 -14.40
C THR A 250 8.54 27.61 -14.21
N PRO A 251 9.01 27.31 -12.98
CA PRO A 251 9.77 26.10 -12.74
C PRO A 251 8.88 24.86 -12.81
N ILE A 252 9.41 23.80 -13.40
CA ILE A 252 8.83 22.45 -13.43
C ILE A 252 9.87 21.51 -12.82
N VAL A 253 9.44 20.63 -11.93
CA VAL A 253 10.35 19.75 -11.18
C VAL A 253 9.85 18.32 -11.20
N GLY A 254 10.78 17.36 -11.26
CA GLY A 254 10.50 15.99 -10.86
C GLY A 254 10.80 15.84 -9.37
N ASP A 255 9.80 15.48 -8.57
CA ASP A 255 9.96 15.21 -7.14
C ASP A 255 9.86 13.69 -6.90
N VAL A 256 10.98 13.09 -6.50
CA VAL A 256 11.06 11.65 -6.22
C VAL A 256 10.41 11.38 -4.87
N GLY A 257 9.29 10.66 -4.89
CA GLY A 257 8.54 10.30 -3.69
C GLY A 257 9.18 9.19 -2.87
N TYR A 258 8.46 8.71 -1.87
CA TYR A 258 9.00 7.85 -0.82
C TYR A 258 9.13 6.40 -1.24
N ASN A 259 8.01 5.67 -1.31
CA ASN A 259 7.99 4.23 -1.57
C ASN A 259 6.92 3.84 -2.60
N THR A 260 6.08 4.78 -3.04
CA THR A 260 4.91 4.43 -3.85
C THR A 260 4.70 5.31 -5.07
N TRP A 261 4.99 6.60 -5.00
CA TRP A 261 4.62 7.56 -6.05
C TRP A 261 5.77 8.45 -6.48
N GLU A 262 5.83 8.74 -7.77
CA GLU A 262 6.69 9.75 -8.36
C GLU A 262 5.85 10.94 -8.81
N GLU A 263 6.39 12.15 -8.74
CA GLU A 263 5.65 13.39 -8.98
C GLU A 263 6.33 14.28 -10.02
N VAL A 264 5.54 14.85 -10.92
CA VAL A 264 5.94 16.02 -11.70
C VAL A 264 5.13 17.20 -11.19
N ASP A 265 5.82 18.26 -10.75
CA ASP A 265 5.21 19.45 -10.20
C ASP A 265 5.46 20.68 -11.05
N LEU A 266 4.40 21.49 -11.22
CA LEU A 266 4.52 22.85 -11.71
C LEU A 266 4.61 23.81 -10.53
N VAL A 267 5.76 24.46 -10.35
CA VAL A 267 6.11 25.20 -9.13
C VAL A 267 5.49 26.60 -9.11
N ARG A 268 4.69 26.92 -8.08
CA ARG A 268 4.07 28.24 -7.88
C ARG A 268 4.68 29.02 -6.71
N PRO A 269 4.71 30.36 -6.78
CA PRO A 269 5.27 31.19 -5.70
C PRO A 269 4.45 31.02 -4.42
N GLY A 270 5.13 30.64 -3.33
CA GLY A 270 4.56 30.50 -2.00
C GLY A 270 3.73 29.24 -1.82
N GLN A 271 3.73 28.33 -2.80
CA GLN A 271 3.07 27.05 -2.68
C GLN A 271 3.93 26.09 -1.85
N ASN A 272 3.24 25.22 -1.14
CA ASN A 272 3.84 24.14 -0.38
C ASN A 272 3.27 22.81 -0.91
N TYR A 273 4.15 21.86 -1.24
CA TYR A 273 3.84 20.57 -1.88
C TYR A 273 3.61 19.43 -0.87
N LYS A 274 3.53 19.79 0.41
CA LYS A 274 2.92 19.00 1.49
C LYS A 274 3.66 17.71 1.88
N TRP A 275 4.81 17.40 1.27
CA TRP A 275 5.74 16.44 1.85
C TRP A 275 6.14 16.87 3.28
N PRO A 276 6.13 15.96 4.27
CA PRO A 276 5.97 14.50 4.16
C PRO A 276 4.56 13.98 4.44
N CYS A 277 3.57 14.86 4.61
CA CYS A 277 2.20 14.44 4.93
C CYS A 277 1.48 13.79 3.74
N TRP A 278 1.89 14.16 2.52
CA TRP A 278 1.38 13.62 1.27
C TRP A 278 2.53 13.17 0.37
N GLU A 279 2.28 12.09 -0.36
CA GLU A 279 3.11 11.53 -1.42
C GLU A 279 2.17 11.38 -2.63
N GLY A 280 2.33 12.26 -3.60
CA GLY A 280 1.40 12.50 -4.69
C GLY A 280 0.04 12.94 -4.16
N ASN A 281 -1.01 12.24 -4.57
CA ASN A 281 -2.37 12.44 -4.08
C ASN A 281 -2.75 11.54 -2.89
N HIS A 282 -1.76 10.93 -2.23
CA HIS A 282 -1.98 9.91 -1.21
C HIS A 282 -1.40 10.31 0.16
N PRO A 283 -2.12 10.08 1.27
CA PRO A 283 -1.55 10.28 2.59
C PRO A 283 -0.35 9.34 2.80
N THR A 284 0.79 9.91 3.18
CA THR A 284 2.04 9.14 3.28
C THR A 284 2.00 8.19 4.48
N PRO A 285 2.17 6.87 4.29
CA PRO A 285 2.27 5.93 5.39
C PRO A 285 3.35 6.33 6.41
N GLY A 286 3.04 6.20 7.70
CA GLY A 286 3.92 6.62 8.80
C GLY A 286 3.89 8.10 9.15
N TYR A 287 3.87 9.00 8.16
CA TYR A 287 3.80 10.44 8.38
C TYR A 287 2.39 10.97 8.59
N THR A 288 1.39 10.44 7.88
CA THR A 288 0.00 10.96 7.92
C THR A 288 -0.61 10.97 9.33
N ASP A 289 -0.14 10.10 10.21
CA ASP A 289 -0.63 9.99 11.58
C ASP A 289 0.10 10.90 12.58
N LEU A 290 1.09 11.68 12.11
CA LEU A 290 1.77 12.66 12.95
C LEU A 290 0.81 13.84 13.22
N PRO A 291 0.83 14.42 14.44
CA PRO A 291 0.00 15.58 14.77
C PRO A 291 0.16 16.74 13.79
N GLU A 292 1.38 16.94 13.27
CA GLU A 292 1.69 17.96 12.27
C GLU A 292 0.98 17.76 10.92
N CYS A 293 0.58 16.52 10.60
CA CYS A 293 -0.06 16.16 9.33
C CYS A 293 -1.59 16.08 9.42
N ALA A 294 -2.18 16.03 10.61
CA ALA A 294 -3.60 15.75 10.83
C ALA A 294 -4.59 16.72 10.13
N SER A 295 -4.16 17.94 9.81
CA SER A 295 -4.98 18.97 9.15
C SER A 295 -4.39 19.49 7.84
N VAL A 296 -3.35 18.83 7.34
CA VAL A 296 -2.62 19.25 6.15
C VAL A 296 -3.42 18.81 4.91
N VAL A 297 -3.95 19.78 4.18
CA VAL A 297 -4.65 19.54 2.90
C VAL A 297 -3.65 19.44 1.77
N ASN A 298 -3.81 18.47 0.88
CA ASN A 298 -2.87 18.22 -0.20
C ASN A 298 -2.77 19.39 -1.21
N THR A 299 -1.61 19.49 -1.86
CA THR A 299 -1.40 20.21 -3.11
C THR A 299 -1.17 19.15 -4.20
N PRO A 300 -2.11 18.93 -5.12
CA PRO A 300 -1.93 17.91 -6.16
C PRO A 300 -0.74 18.23 -7.09
N PRO A 301 0.06 17.21 -7.47
CA PRO A 301 1.08 17.38 -8.49
C PRO A 301 0.44 17.60 -9.88
N LEU A 302 1.26 18.05 -10.85
CA LEU A 302 0.81 18.15 -12.25
C LEU A 302 0.55 16.74 -12.83
N TRP A 303 1.38 15.78 -12.43
CA TRP A 303 1.22 14.37 -12.75
C TRP A 303 1.84 13.49 -11.65
N GLU A 304 1.26 12.31 -11.41
CA GLU A 304 1.84 11.29 -10.55
C GLU A 304 1.82 9.93 -11.25
N TYR A 305 2.77 9.06 -10.94
CA TYR A 305 2.75 7.66 -11.37
C TYR A 305 3.32 6.74 -10.29
N ARG A 306 2.90 5.48 -10.31
CA ARG A 306 3.23 4.51 -9.27
C ARG A 306 4.62 3.89 -9.50
N HIS A 307 5.33 3.63 -8.42
CA HIS A 307 6.45 2.69 -8.36
C HIS A 307 6.06 1.33 -8.94
N GLY A 308 6.98 0.75 -9.71
CA GLY A 308 6.78 -0.50 -10.43
C GLY A 308 7.54 -0.58 -11.76
N GLY A 309 7.53 -1.77 -12.35
CA GLY A 309 8.16 -2.07 -13.65
C GLY A 309 7.19 -2.14 -14.82
N GLY A 310 5.88 -1.96 -14.55
CA GLY A 310 4.83 -1.99 -15.56
C GLY A 310 4.94 -0.87 -16.59
N LEU A 311 4.12 -0.92 -17.63
CA LEU A 311 4.23 -0.04 -18.80
C LEU A 311 4.29 1.46 -18.42
N ASP A 312 3.37 1.90 -17.57
CA ASP A 312 3.21 3.31 -17.14
C ASP A 312 3.72 3.56 -15.71
N GLN A 313 4.59 2.68 -15.21
CA GLN A 313 5.22 2.80 -13.89
C GLN A 313 6.69 3.22 -14.03
N GLY A 314 7.21 3.83 -12.97
CA GLY A 314 8.60 4.29 -12.84
C GLY A 314 8.97 4.46 -11.37
N ASN A 315 10.25 4.64 -11.05
CA ASN A 315 10.75 4.59 -9.67
C ASN A 315 11.75 5.70 -9.32
N SER A 316 11.96 6.65 -10.23
CA SER A 316 12.65 7.90 -9.92
C SER A 316 12.52 8.88 -11.08
N VAL A 317 11.57 9.81 -10.95
CA VAL A 317 11.38 10.92 -11.86
C VAL A 317 12.57 11.88 -11.75
N THR A 318 13.27 12.11 -12.85
CA THR A 318 14.44 13.01 -12.83
C THR A 318 14.09 14.43 -13.26
N GLY A 319 12.83 14.70 -13.58
CA GLY A 319 12.39 15.94 -14.21
C GLY A 319 12.67 15.91 -15.72
N GLY A 320 12.76 17.09 -16.32
CA GLY A 320 12.60 17.21 -17.77
C GLY A 320 12.83 18.61 -18.32
N ILE A 321 12.43 18.82 -19.57
CA ILE A 321 12.52 20.09 -20.29
C ILE A 321 11.31 20.33 -21.20
N VAL A 322 10.86 21.58 -21.30
CA VAL A 322 9.84 21.99 -22.28
C VAL A 322 10.50 22.19 -23.64
N TYR A 323 10.07 21.42 -24.64
CA TYR A 323 10.57 21.54 -25.99
C TYR A 323 9.98 22.78 -26.69
N GLN A 324 10.83 23.71 -27.11
CA GLN A 324 10.43 24.91 -27.88
C GLN A 324 11.10 24.99 -29.26
N GLY A 325 11.90 23.99 -29.62
CA GLY A 325 12.63 23.96 -30.88
C GLY A 325 11.73 23.75 -32.11
N GLU A 326 12.38 23.78 -33.28
CA GLU A 326 11.73 23.52 -34.58
C GLU A 326 12.25 22.26 -35.27
N SER A 327 13.23 21.58 -34.66
CA SER A 327 13.85 20.35 -35.17
C SER A 327 12.92 19.13 -35.14
N TYR A 328 11.89 19.13 -34.29
CA TYR A 328 10.90 18.06 -34.15
C TYR A 328 9.57 18.48 -34.80
N PRO A 329 8.66 17.54 -35.08
CA PRO A 329 7.32 17.88 -35.57
C PRO A 329 6.61 18.89 -34.65
N GLU A 330 5.82 19.80 -35.25
CA GLU A 330 5.10 20.88 -34.55
C GLU A 330 4.27 20.36 -33.36
N ALA A 331 3.74 19.13 -33.46
CA ALA A 331 2.99 18.45 -32.41
C ALA A 331 3.77 18.22 -31.10
N TYR A 332 5.08 18.41 -31.07
CA TYR A 332 5.90 18.35 -29.84
C TYR A 332 6.25 19.73 -29.28
N ARG A 333 6.04 20.83 -30.02
CA ARG A 333 6.33 22.19 -29.54
C ARG A 333 5.44 22.57 -28.35
N GLY A 334 6.06 22.91 -27.23
CA GLY A 334 5.42 23.16 -25.94
C GLY A 334 5.14 21.90 -25.11
N ALA A 335 5.58 20.70 -25.53
CA ALA A 335 5.50 19.50 -24.70
C ALA A 335 6.65 19.47 -23.69
N TYR A 336 6.36 19.04 -22.46
CA TYR A 336 7.35 18.76 -21.43
C TYR A 336 7.79 17.31 -21.54
N PHE A 337 9.05 17.11 -21.89
CA PHE A 337 9.70 15.80 -21.93
C PHE A 337 10.35 15.52 -20.60
N PHE A 338 10.01 14.41 -19.95
CA PHE A 338 10.56 14.04 -18.65
C PHE A 338 10.91 12.56 -18.60
N GLY A 339 11.93 12.24 -17.81
CA GLY A 339 12.50 10.91 -17.73
C GLY A 339 12.36 10.27 -16.36
N ASP A 340 12.47 8.95 -16.36
CA ASP A 340 12.65 8.13 -15.17
C ASP A 340 13.96 7.36 -15.28
N TYR A 341 14.91 7.61 -14.36
CA TYR A 341 16.25 7.05 -14.50
C TYR A 341 16.27 5.53 -14.29
N THR A 342 15.43 5.03 -13.37
CA THR A 342 15.39 3.63 -12.98
C THR A 342 14.82 2.76 -14.09
N THR A 343 13.66 3.15 -14.62
CA THR A 343 12.95 2.38 -15.64
C THR A 343 13.38 2.72 -17.06
N LYS A 344 14.30 3.69 -17.22
CA LYS A 344 14.89 4.08 -18.50
C LYS A 344 13.85 4.51 -19.52
N LYS A 345 12.86 5.26 -19.06
CA LYS A 345 11.71 5.70 -19.87
C LYS A 345 11.71 7.21 -20.04
N LEU A 346 11.10 7.63 -21.14
CA LEU A 346 10.83 9.02 -21.47
C LEU A 346 9.35 9.16 -21.79
N TRP A 347 8.72 10.22 -21.28
CA TRP A 347 7.34 10.59 -21.58
C TRP A 347 7.24 12.05 -21.97
N THR A 348 6.12 12.40 -22.59
CA THR A 348 5.72 13.79 -22.84
C THR A 348 4.39 14.12 -22.19
N LEU A 349 4.26 15.31 -21.61
CA LEU A 349 2.97 15.86 -21.17
C LEU A 349 2.80 17.30 -21.64
N ARG A 350 1.57 17.82 -21.56
CA ARG A 350 1.29 19.26 -21.83
C ARG A 350 0.36 19.82 -20.77
N PHE A 351 0.59 21.08 -20.44
CA PHE A 351 -0.26 21.89 -19.58
C PHE A 351 -0.58 23.23 -20.26
N ASP A 352 -1.69 23.86 -19.87
CA ASP A 352 -2.06 25.19 -20.35
C ASP A 352 -1.35 26.32 -19.58
N ALA A 353 -1.59 27.58 -19.97
CA ALA A 353 -1.00 28.73 -19.31
C ALA A 353 -1.41 28.88 -17.83
N GLN A 354 -2.51 28.24 -17.40
CA GLN A 354 -2.94 28.19 -16.00
C GLN A 354 -2.28 27.03 -15.24
N GLY A 355 -1.48 26.21 -15.91
CA GLY A 355 -0.80 25.07 -15.32
C GLY A 355 -1.67 23.84 -15.16
N LYS A 356 -2.81 23.78 -15.85
CA LYS A 356 -3.67 22.60 -15.85
C LYS A 356 -3.19 21.62 -16.92
N LEU A 357 -3.07 20.35 -16.57
CA LEU A 357 -2.76 19.28 -17.51
C LEU A 357 -3.82 19.25 -18.64
N VAL A 358 -3.37 19.39 -19.88
CA VAL A 358 -4.21 19.30 -21.10
C VAL A 358 -3.91 18.06 -21.93
N ARG A 359 -2.72 17.46 -21.76
CA ARG A 359 -2.36 16.16 -22.31
C ARG A 359 -1.54 15.40 -21.27
N ALA A 360 -2.11 14.30 -20.77
CA ALA A 360 -1.40 13.37 -19.90
C ALA A 360 -0.27 12.66 -20.67
N PRO A 361 0.71 12.07 -19.96
CA PRO A 361 1.67 11.15 -20.53
C PRO A 361 1.03 10.07 -21.39
N GLU A 362 1.66 9.76 -22.52
CA GLU A 362 1.22 8.65 -23.37
C GLU A 362 1.48 7.27 -22.74
N SER A 363 0.64 6.30 -23.12
CA SER A 363 0.80 4.87 -22.84
C SER A 363 0.70 4.12 -24.17
N PRO A 364 1.77 3.44 -24.64
CA PRO A 364 3.08 3.27 -24.00
C PRO A 364 3.87 4.59 -23.87
N PRO A 365 4.94 4.62 -23.04
CA PRO A 365 5.87 5.75 -22.94
C PRO A 365 6.40 6.22 -24.30
N PHE A 366 6.79 7.48 -24.42
CA PHE A 366 7.39 8.03 -25.64
C PHE A 366 8.60 7.21 -26.07
N ALA A 367 9.48 6.86 -25.13
CA ALA A 367 10.60 5.97 -25.38
C ALA A 367 10.91 5.10 -24.16
N SER A 368 11.49 3.92 -24.41
CA SER A 368 11.96 3.00 -23.38
C SER A 368 13.41 2.58 -23.65
N ASP A 369 14.07 2.04 -22.63
CA ASP A 369 15.48 1.62 -22.67
C ASP A 369 16.44 2.74 -23.12
N ILE A 370 16.09 4.00 -22.80
CA ILE A 370 16.83 5.19 -23.26
C ILE A 370 18.18 5.43 -22.55
N GLY A 371 18.53 4.62 -21.55
CA GLY A 371 19.59 4.91 -20.59
C GLY A 371 19.05 5.48 -19.28
N GLY A 372 19.91 5.88 -18.36
CA GLY A 372 19.51 6.46 -17.06
C GLY A 372 19.58 7.98 -17.09
N PRO A 373 18.53 8.70 -17.56
CA PRO A 373 18.54 10.15 -17.66
C PRO A 373 18.56 10.82 -16.28
N VAL A 374 19.59 11.62 -15.99
CA VAL A 374 19.71 12.37 -14.70
C VAL A 374 19.71 13.89 -14.88
N LYS A 375 19.73 14.38 -16.11
CA LYS A 375 19.65 15.80 -16.48
C LYS A 375 19.18 15.95 -17.92
N PHE A 376 18.35 16.95 -18.20
CA PHE A 376 17.96 17.36 -19.55
C PHE A 376 18.40 18.79 -19.87
N ALA A 377 18.76 19.05 -21.12
CA ALA A 377 19.00 20.38 -21.68
C ALA A 377 18.65 20.41 -23.17
N ALA A 378 18.50 21.60 -23.75
CA ALA A 378 18.35 21.76 -25.18
C ALA A 378 19.73 22.02 -25.82
N ALA A 379 20.02 21.31 -26.91
CA ALA A 379 21.11 21.65 -27.81
C ALA A 379 20.80 22.98 -28.55
N PRO A 380 21.81 23.64 -29.15
CA PRO A 380 21.63 24.91 -29.86
C PRO A 380 20.55 24.89 -30.96
N ASN A 381 20.36 23.75 -31.63
CA ASN A 381 19.32 23.57 -32.65
C ASN A 381 17.93 23.23 -32.08
N GLY A 382 17.81 23.14 -30.75
CA GLY A 382 16.57 22.82 -30.04
C GLY A 382 16.42 21.34 -29.65
N ASP A 383 17.27 20.43 -30.13
CA ASP A 383 17.19 19.01 -29.79
C ASP A 383 17.32 18.77 -28.30
N ILE A 384 16.64 17.76 -27.79
CA ILE A 384 16.70 17.37 -26.38
C ILE A 384 17.94 16.49 -26.18
N VAL A 385 18.77 16.89 -25.23
CA VAL A 385 19.94 16.12 -24.79
C VAL A 385 19.75 15.77 -23.32
N PHE A 386 20.16 14.57 -22.94
CA PHE A 386 20.21 14.17 -21.55
C PHE A 386 21.51 13.48 -21.15
N ALA A 387 21.86 13.60 -19.88
CA ALA A 387 22.96 12.86 -19.28
C ALA A 387 22.51 11.44 -18.93
N ASP A 388 23.13 10.44 -19.54
CA ASP A 388 22.94 9.03 -19.19
C ASP A 388 23.99 8.61 -18.17
N ILE A 389 23.56 8.50 -16.90
CA ILE A 389 24.46 8.15 -15.82
C ILE A 389 25.05 6.74 -16.00
N TYR A 390 24.34 5.80 -16.62
CA TYR A 390 24.81 4.42 -16.72
C TYR A 390 25.97 4.27 -17.71
N SER A 391 25.89 4.91 -18.87
CA SER A 391 26.98 4.90 -19.85
C SER A 391 28.05 5.94 -19.54
N GLY A 392 27.69 6.99 -18.79
CA GLY A 392 28.51 8.20 -18.67
C GLY A 392 28.51 9.02 -19.96
N THR A 393 27.58 8.84 -20.89
CA THR A 393 27.52 9.59 -22.16
C THR A 393 26.37 10.59 -22.18
N LEU A 394 26.48 11.61 -23.02
CA LEU A 394 25.34 12.45 -23.36
C LEU A 394 24.53 11.74 -24.45
N ARG A 395 23.20 11.80 -24.36
CA ARG A 395 22.27 11.18 -25.30
C ARG A 395 21.42 12.27 -25.94
N ARG A 396 21.52 12.42 -27.26
CA ARG A 396 20.79 13.42 -28.03
C ARG A 396 19.65 12.77 -28.79
N LEU A 397 18.42 13.13 -28.44
CA LEU A 397 17.23 12.78 -29.19
C LEU A 397 17.17 13.70 -30.42
N SER A 398 17.11 13.13 -31.62
CA SER A 398 17.10 13.88 -32.89
C SER A 398 15.93 13.42 -33.76
N TYR A 399 15.43 14.29 -34.63
CA TYR A 399 14.41 13.96 -35.62
C TYR A 399 14.90 14.31 -37.04
N PRO A 400 15.71 13.46 -37.70
CA PRO A 400 16.11 13.67 -39.07
C PRO A 400 14.89 13.48 -39.99
N GLN A 401 14.46 14.51 -40.73
CA GLN A 401 13.30 14.41 -41.60
C GLN A 401 13.50 13.33 -42.68
N GLY A 402 12.69 12.26 -42.59
CA GLY A 402 12.46 11.31 -43.67
C GLY A 402 13.58 10.29 -43.94
N ASN A 403 14.66 10.29 -43.15
CA ASN A 403 15.63 9.19 -43.12
C ASN A 403 16.54 9.32 -41.88
N SER A 404 16.46 8.35 -41.00
CA SER A 404 17.34 8.18 -39.85
C SER A 404 18.66 7.57 -40.29
N ALA A 405 19.75 8.33 -40.27
CA ALA A 405 21.06 7.70 -40.47
C ALA A 405 21.24 6.53 -39.48
N PRO A 406 21.72 5.37 -39.92
CA PRO A 406 21.92 4.23 -39.05
C PRO A 406 22.89 4.55 -37.93
N VAL A 407 22.91 3.75 -36.87
CA VAL A 407 23.96 3.79 -35.85
C VAL A 407 24.90 2.64 -36.09
N ALA A 408 26.17 2.95 -36.31
CA ALA A 408 27.22 1.95 -36.41
C ALA A 408 27.59 1.43 -35.02
N ALA A 409 27.60 0.12 -34.84
CA ALA A 409 28.21 -0.52 -33.67
C ALA A 409 29.13 -1.64 -34.17
N ALA A 410 30.36 -1.61 -33.68
CA ALA A 410 31.43 -2.52 -34.08
C ALA A 410 32.01 -3.19 -32.84
N GLU A 411 32.04 -4.52 -32.86
CA GLU A 411 32.76 -5.35 -31.92
C GLU A 411 33.84 -6.14 -32.64
N ILE A 412 34.91 -6.49 -31.92
CA ILE A 412 36.00 -7.31 -32.46
C ILE A 412 36.32 -8.47 -31.53
N THR A 413 36.75 -9.58 -32.11
CA THR A 413 37.37 -10.69 -31.38
C THR A 413 38.67 -11.06 -32.09
N THR A 414 39.78 -11.01 -31.37
CA THR A 414 41.11 -11.31 -31.92
C THR A 414 41.49 -12.75 -31.59
N ASP A 415 42.01 -13.48 -32.58
CA ASP A 415 42.84 -14.67 -32.41
C ASP A 415 44.32 -14.24 -32.58
N PRO A 416 45.06 -14.05 -31.47
CA PRO A 416 46.43 -13.55 -31.53
C PRO A 416 47.42 -14.53 -32.17
N ALA A 417 47.12 -15.84 -32.10
CA ALA A 417 48.00 -16.88 -32.64
C ALA A 417 48.04 -16.85 -34.16
N THR A 418 46.92 -16.52 -34.79
CA THR A 418 46.81 -16.38 -36.25
C THR A 418 46.78 -14.93 -36.72
N ARG A 419 46.76 -13.96 -35.80
CA ARG A 419 46.52 -12.53 -36.05
C ARG A 419 45.23 -12.25 -36.82
N THR A 420 44.24 -13.12 -36.62
CA THR A 420 42.94 -13.02 -37.28
C THR A 420 41.97 -12.33 -36.36
N VAL A 421 41.38 -11.24 -36.82
CA VAL A 421 40.39 -10.47 -36.08
C VAL A 421 39.05 -10.69 -36.76
N THR A 422 38.08 -11.15 -35.99
CA THR A 422 36.68 -11.22 -36.40
C THR A 422 36.02 -9.91 -36.02
N PHE A 423 35.40 -9.27 -37.00
CA PHE A 423 34.66 -8.02 -36.88
C PHE A 423 33.17 -8.34 -36.93
N ASP A 424 32.42 -7.83 -35.96
CA ASP A 424 30.98 -8.01 -35.86
C ASP A 424 30.30 -6.65 -35.80
N GLY A 425 29.55 -6.34 -36.86
CA GLY A 425 28.74 -5.15 -36.99
C GLY A 425 27.28 -5.38 -36.62
N SER A 426 26.90 -6.58 -36.16
CA SER A 426 25.48 -6.95 -35.93
C SER A 426 24.76 -6.10 -34.89
N GLY A 427 25.48 -5.35 -34.06
CA GLY A 427 24.89 -4.34 -33.18
C GLY A 427 24.52 -3.03 -33.88
N SER A 428 24.85 -2.85 -35.16
CA SER A 428 24.51 -1.66 -35.93
C SER A 428 23.06 -1.71 -36.36
N GLN A 429 22.35 -0.59 -36.21
CA GLN A 429 20.91 -0.56 -36.39
C GLN A 429 20.41 0.65 -37.12
N ASP A 430 19.28 0.47 -37.78
CA ASP A 430 18.52 1.51 -38.42
C ASP A 430 17.20 1.68 -37.67
N PHE A 431 16.96 2.86 -37.13
CA PHE A 431 15.75 3.12 -36.34
C PHE A 431 14.49 3.22 -37.21
N ASP A 432 14.63 3.35 -38.53
CA ASP A 432 13.51 3.26 -39.47
C ASP A 432 13.24 1.79 -39.89
N GLY A 433 14.09 0.85 -39.46
CA GLY A 433 13.99 -0.58 -39.75
C GLY A 433 14.54 -0.98 -41.11
N ASP A 434 15.29 -0.08 -41.76
CA ASP A 434 15.84 -0.30 -43.08
C ASP A 434 17.00 -1.30 -43.10
N ALA A 435 17.14 -2.01 -44.22
CA ALA A 435 18.21 -2.98 -44.40
C ALA A 435 19.56 -2.28 -44.63
N LEU A 436 20.54 -2.56 -43.76
CA LEU A 436 21.85 -1.91 -43.80
C LEU A 436 22.87 -2.61 -44.70
N THR A 437 23.73 -1.79 -45.29
CA THR A 437 24.96 -2.22 -45.95
C THR A 437 26.17 -1.94 -45.06
N TYR A 438 27.12 -2.87 -45.01
CA TYR A 438 28.25 -2.86 -44.07
C TYR A 438 29.57 -2.84 -44.84
N ARG A 439 30.41 -1.84 -44.55
CA ARG A 439 31.76 -1.71 -45.10
C ARG A 439 32.76 -1.56 -43.97
N TRP A 440 33.82 -2.35 -44.01
CA TRP A 440 34.93 -2.29 -43.07
C TRP A 440 36.17 -1.71 -43.76
N ASP A 441 36.82 -0.76 -43.13
CA ASP A 441 38.21 -0.39 -43.37
C ASP A 441 39.03 -0.96 -42.23
N PHE A 442 39.97 -1.86 -42.53
CA PHE A 442 40.73 -2.55 -41.47
C PHE A 442 41.90 -1.71 -40.94
N GLY A 443 42.15 -0.52 -41.51
CA GLY A 443 43.20 0.40 -41.08
C GLY A 443 44.61 0.05 -41.57
N ASP A 444 44.79 -1.09 -42.25
CA ASP A 444 46.04 -1.52 -42.88
C ASP A 444 46.07 -1.29 -44.40
N GLY A 445 45.09 -0.54 -44.92
CA GLY A 445 44.90 -0.26 -46.34
C GLY A 445 44.01 -1.28 -47.06
N THR A 446 43.54 -2.32 -46.37
CA THR A 446 42.56 -3.29 -46.90
C THR A 446 41.15 -3.05 -46.36
N THR A 447 40.15 -3.63 -47.02
CA THR A 447 38.73 -3.41 -46.68
C THR A 447 37.95 -4.72 -46.73
N GLY A 448 36.81 -4.76 -46.02
CA GLY A 448 35.88 -5.87 -46.00
C GLY A 448 34.43 -5.40 -46.13
N THR A 449 33.49 -6.35 -46.26
CA THR A 449 32.04 -6.06 -46.31
C THR A 449 31.27 -7.14 -45.57
N GLY A 450 30.03 -6.80 -45.17
CA GLY A 450 29.12 -7.72 -44.49
C GLY A 450 29.04 -7.49 -42.98
N VAL A 451 27.95 -7.99 -42.39
CA VAL A 451 27.64 -7.84 -40.95
C VAL A 451 28.75 -8.44 -40.10
N ARG A 452 29.24 -9.63 -40.46
CA ARG A 452 30.43 -10.25 -39.88
C ARG A 452 31.47 -10.48 -40.96
N THR A 453 32.72 -10.13 -40.66
CA THR A 453 33.87 -10.42 -41.53
C THR A 453 35.09 -10.75 -40.68
N SER A 454 36.04 -11.48 -41.24
CA SER A 454 37.33 -11.75 -40.60
C SER A 454 38.46 -11.16 -41.43
N HIS A 455 39.49 -10.63 -40.78
CA HIS A 455 40.69 -10.13 -41.45
C HIS A 455 41.94 -10.58 -40.71
N THR A 456 42.96 -11.02 -41.45
CA THR A 456 44.23 -11.46 -40.88
C THR A 456 45.29 -10.40 -41.12
N TYR A 457 45.85 -9.84 -40.06
CA TYR A 457 46.84 -8.78 -40.14
C TYR A 457 48.26 -9.36 -40.30
N PRO A 458 48.99 -9.00 -41.37
CA PRO A 458 50.31 -9.57 -41.63
C PRO A 458 51.39 -9.08 -40.66
N THR A 459 51.40 -7.78 -40.33
CA THR A 459 52.40 -7.12 -39.47
C THR A 459 51.81 -5.86 -38.85
N GLY A 460 52.25 -5.44 -37.64
CA GLY A 460 51.84 -4.18 -37.01
C GLY A 460 51.20 -4.40 -35.64
N ASP A 461 51.50 -3.50 -34.71
CA ASP A 461 51.14 -3.68 -33.29
C ASP A 461 49.75 -3.10 -32.97
N ARG A 462 49.28 -2.13 -33.77
CA ARG A 462 48.00 -1.45 -33.55
C ARG A 462 47.43 -0.89 -34.84
N PHE A 463 46.13 -1.05 -35.02
CA PHE A 463 45.34 -0.48 -36.12
C PHE A 463 44.06 0.14 -35.56
N THR A 464 43.45 1.03 -36.34
CA THR A 464 42.09 1.51 -36.10
C THR A 464 41.26 1.01 -37.27
N ALA A 465 40.40 0.03 -37.02
CA ALA A 465 39.44 -0.42 -38.01
C ALA A 465 38.16 0.40 -37.87
N ARG A 466 37.54 0.76 -39.00
CA ARG A 466 36.31 1.53 -39.08
C ARG A 466 35.22 0.70 -39.74
N LEU A 467 34.11 0.49 -39.05
CA LEU A 467 32.86 0.09 -39.67
C LEU A 467 32.16 1.33 -40.20
N THR A 468 31.66 1.29 -41.43
CA THR A 468 30.66 2.21 -41.97
C THR A 468 29.42 1.42 -42.32
N VAL A 469 28.27 1.78 -41.74
CA VAL A 469 26.97 1.26 -42.15
C VAL A 469 26.20 2.31 -42.93
N THR A 470 25.48 1.91 -43.96
CA THR A 470 24.71 2.82 -44.83
C THR A 470 23.34 2.22 -45.13
N ASP A 471 22.30 3.04 -44.97
CA ASP A 471 20.92 2.71 -45.27
C ASP A 471 20.62 2.81 -46.79
N PRO A 472 19.45 2.33 -47.26
CA PRO A 472 19.05 2.40 -48.67
C PRO A 472 18.81 3.82 -49.20
N LEU A 473 18.62 4.80 -48.31
CA LEU A 473 18.38 6.20 -48.63
C LEU A 473 19.68 7.04 -48.64
N GLY A 474 20.82 6.39 -48.36
CA GLY A 474 22.17 6.91 -48.50
C GLY A 474 22.72 7.61 -47.26
N ALA A 475 22.02 7.57 -46.12
CA ALA A 475 22.63 8.05 -44.87
C ALA A 475 23.46 6.94 -44.21
N SER A 476 24.49 7.35 -43.48
CA SER A 476 25.52 6.45 -42.98
C SER A 476 26.07 6.92 -41.65
N ASP A 477 26.54 5.98 -40.84
CA ASP A 477 27.32 6.23 -39.63
C ASP A 477 28.54 5.32 -39.59
N SER A 478 29.50 5.62 -38.70
CA SER A 478 30.72 4.83 -38.57
C SER A 478 31.17 4.65 -37.12
N ALA A 479 31.68 3.46 -36.82
CA ALA A 479 32.25 3.09 -35.53
C ALA A 479 33.71 2.66 -35.70
N ASP A 480 34.60 3.25 -34.92
CA ASP A 480 36.01 2.89 -34.89
C ASP A 480 36.29 1.92 -33.75
N VAL A 481 37.08 0.88 -34.02
CA VAL A 481 37.58 -0.09 -33.05
C VAL A 481 39.10 -0.18 -33.15
N VAL A 482 39.76 -0.15 -31.99
CA VAL A 482 41.20 -0.34 -31.90
C VAL A 482 41.49 -1.83 -32.01
N VAL A 483 42.30 -2.19 -33.00
CA VAL A 483 42.69 -3.57 -33.26
C VAL A 483 44.15 -3.75 -32.88
N ALA A 484 44.42 -4.69 -31.98
CA ALA A 484 45.76 -5.15 -31.65
C ALA A 484 45.88 -6.63 -32.05
N PRO A 485 46.31 -6.93 -33.30
CA PRO A 485 46.14 -8.27 -33.88
C PRO A 485 46.94 -9.37 -33.19
N ALA A 486 47.97 -9.01 -32.43
CA ALA A 486 48.85 -9.93 -31.70
C ALA A 486 48.63 -9.90 -30.18
N ASN A 487 47.59 -9.24 -29.69
CA ASN A 487 47.35 -9.00 -28.26
C ASN A 487 46.20 -9.86 -27.74
N ASN A 488 46.40 -10.54 -26.62
CA ASN A 488 45.36 -11.29 -25.95
C ASN A 488 44.41 -10.34 -25.19
N SER A 489 43.23 -10.82 -24.80
CA SER A 489 42.41 -10.05 -23.86
C SER A 489 42.92 -10.31 -22.44
N PRO A 490 43.01 -9.27 -21.59
CA PRO A 490 43.45 -9.46 -20.23
C PRO A 490 42.45 -10.36 -19.49
N ARG A 491 42.97 -11.27 -18.69
CA ARG A 491 42.18 -12.21 -17.88
C ARG A 491 42.08 -11.69 -16.45
N VAL A 492 40.87 -11.35 -16.03
CA VAL A 492 40.57 -11.09 -14.62
C VAL A 492 40.19 -12.40 -13.93
N VAL A 493 40.74 -12.66 -12.75
CA VAL A 493 40.35 -13.74 -11.85
C VAL A 493 39.87 -13.14 -10.56
N LEU A 494 38.56 -13.19 -10.33
CA LEU A 494 37.97 -12.73 -9.09
C LEU A 494 37.95 -13.87 -8.06
N THR A 495 38.49 -13.60 -6.86
CA THR A 495 38.34 -14.46 -5.69
C THR A 495 37.23 -13.88 -4.82
N THR A 496 36.14 -14.64 -4.67
CA THR A 496 34.92 -14.18 -3.99
C THR A 496 34.68 -14.92 -2.67
N PRO A 497 33.87 -14.36 -1.76
CA PRO A 497 33.35 -15.07 -0.59
C PRO A 497 32.41 -16.25 -0.89
N GLY A 498 32.22 -16.64 -2.15
CA GLY A 498 31.26 -17.66 -2.57
C GLY A 498 29.80 -17.19 -2.41
N GLU A 499 28.91 -18.13 -2.07
CA GLU A 499 27.47 -17.91 -1.86
C GLU A 499 27.14 -17.32 -0.46
N ARG A 500 28.13 -16.79 0.25
CA ARG A 500 27.91 -16.13 1.54
C ARG A 500 26.96 -14.96 1.39
N THR A 501 26.02 -14.85 2.32
CA THR A 501 25.13 -13.70 2.51
C THR A 501 25.60 -12.82 3.66
N PHE A 502 25.32 -11.53 3.58
CA PHE A 502 25.89 -10.50 4.48
C PHE A 502 24.82 -9.79 5.30
N ALA A 503 25.11 -9.54 6.58
CA ALA A 503 24.32 -8.62 7.40
C ALA A 503 24.77 -7.16 7.17
N VAL A 504 23.92 -6.18 7.49
CA VAL A 504 24.27 -4.75 7.42
C VAL A 504 25.54 -4.47 8.23
N GLY A 505 26.49 -3.77 7.62
CA GLY A 505 27.79 -3.42 8.19
C GLY A 505 28.85 -4.52 8.13
N GLU A 506 28.50 -5.75 7.72
CA GLU A 506 29.46 -6.83 7.52
C GLU A 506 30.39 -6.53 6.34
N THR A 507 31.70 -6.75 6.50
CA THR A 507 32.66 -6.43 5.43
C THR A 507 32.62 -7.45 4.30
N VAL A 508 32.30 -6.98 3.09
CA VAL A 508 32.51 -7.72 1.84
C VAL A 508 33.97 -7.56 1.43
N SER A 509 34.72 -8.66 1.41
CA SER A 509 36.13 -8.69 1.00
C SER A 509 36.31 -9.47 -0.29
N LEU A 510 36.92 -8.82 -1.29
CA LEU A 510 37.22 -9.40 -2.59
C LEU A 510 38.70 -9.22 -2.92
N SER A 511 39.25 -10.13 -3.71
CA SER A 511 40.51 -9.90 -4.39
C SER A 511 40.41 -10.28 -5.85
N ALA A 512 41.19 -9.61 -6.68
CA ALA A 512 41.29 -9.89 -8.10
C ALA A 512 42.75 -9.90 -8.52
N GLN A 513 43.10 -10.88 -9.35
CA GLN A 513 44.34 -10.89 -10.09
C GLN A 513 44.00 -10.70 -11.57
N ALA A 514 44.61 -9.73 -12.20
CA ALA A 514 44.49 -9.51 -13.63
C ALA A 514 45.82 -9.81 -14.29
N THR A 515 45.78 -10.68 -15.30
CA THR A 515 46.96 -11.04 -16.08
C THR A 515 46.65 -10.95 -17.55
N ASP A 516 47.60 -10.42 -18.30
CA ASP A 516 47.63 -10.44 -19.74
C ASP A 516 48.89 -11.18 -20.22
N VAL A 517 48.81 -11.82 -21.39
CA VAL A 517 49.92 -12.63 -21.93
C VAL A 517 51.11 -11.75 -22.31
N GLU A 518 50.83 -10.54 -22.82
CA GLU A 518 51.82 -9.59 -23.27
C GLU A 518 52.31 -8.68 -22.13
N ASP A 519 51.41 -8.25 -21.24
CA ASP A 519 51.73 -7.29 -20.17
C ASP A 519 52.07 -7.93 -18.82
N GLY A 520 51.87 -9.24 -18.65
CA GLY A 520 52.02 -9.90 -17.36
C GLY A 520 50.91 -9.47 -16.40
N THR A 521 51.25 -9.01 -15.19
CA THR A 521 50.23 -8.55 -14.22
C THR A 521 49.75 -7.15 -14.56
N THR A 522 48.44 -6.99 -14.76
CA THR A 522 47.83 -5.69 -15.08
C THR A 522 47.13 -5.08 -13.85
N PRO A 523 47.07 -3.74 -13.72
CA PRO A 523 46.36 -3.09 -12.63
C PRO A 523 44.86 -3.42 -12.63
N VAL A 524 44.30 -3.60 -11.43
CA VAL A 524 42.86 -3.73 -11.23
C VAL A 524 42.28 -2.42 -10.70
N THR A 525 41.15 -2.04 -11.29
CA THR A 525 40.27 -0.97 -10.82
C THR A 525 38.96 -1.59 -10.35
N TRP A 526 38.37 -1.01 -9.31
CA TRP A 526 37.13 -1.49 -8.69
C TRP A 526 36.06 -0.43 -8.78
N THR A 527 34.84 -0.86 -9.07
CA THR A 527 33.62 -0.06 -8.90
C THR A 527 32.65 -0.85 -8.03
N SER A 528 31.92 -0.16 -7.16
CA SER A 528 30.79 -0.75 -6.43
C SER A 528 29.51 -0.01 -6.80
N ALA A 529 28.39 -0.71 -6.71
CA ALA A 529 27.06 -0.14 -6.77
C ALA A 529 26.16 -0.89 -5.79
N GLU A 530 25.43 -0.16 -4.98
CA GLU A 530 24.28 -0.70 -4.27
C GLU A 530 23.13 -0.81 -5.28
N VAL A 531 22.54 -2.00 -5.37
CA VAL A 531 21.42 -2.27 -6.27
C VAL A 531 20.20 -2.52 -5.40
N HIS A 532 19.26 -1.60 -5.43
CA HIS A 532 18.03 -1.63 -4.65
C HIS A 532 16.88 -2.08 -5.56
N CYS A 533 16.13 -3.11 -5.14
CA CYS A 533 15.16 -3.82 -5.96
C CYS A 533 13.83 -4.05 -5.20
N PRO A 534 12.95 -3.05 -5.09
CA PRO A 534 11.63 -3.23 -4.46
C PRO A 534 10.85 -4.41 -5.07
N GLU A 535 11.03 -4.59 -6.37
CA GLU A 535 10.73 -5.79 -7.14
C GLU A 535 11.91 -6.03 -8.11
N GLU A 536 12.18 -7.28 -8.51
CA GLU A 536 13.32 -7.59 -9.40
C GLU A 536 13.27 -6.79 -10.72
N ALA A 537 12.07 -6.45 -11.19
CA ALA A 537 11.87 -5.66 -12.40
C ALA A 537 12.11 -4.15 -12.22
N THR A 538 12.28 -3.67 -10.98
CA THR A 538 12.38 -2.24 -10.62
C THR A 538 13.73 -1.86 -10.02
N CYS A 539 14.72 -2.74 -10.17
CA CYS A 539 16.05 -2.50 -9.64
C CYS A 539 16.65 -1.18 -10.15
N HIS A 540 17.18 -0.37 -9.23
CA HIS A 540 18.04 0.76 -9.57
C HIS A 540 19.35 0.71 -8.79
N ARG A 541 20.31 1.52 -9.23
CA ARG A 541 21.69 1.46 -8.77
C ARG A 541 22.13 2.79 -8.18
N HIS A 542 22.68 2.74 -6.99
CA HIS A 542 23.41 3.82 -6.35
C HIS A 542 24.91 3.56 -6.52
N PRO A 543 25.62 4.35 -7.33
CA PRO A 543 27.06 4.18 -7.51
C PRO A 543 27.78 4.41 -6.18
N GLY A 544 28.56 3.41 -5.77
CA GLY A 544 29.34 3.43 -4.54
C GLY A 544 30.80 3.80 -4.76
N VAL A 545 31.62 3.59 -3.72
CA VAL A 545 33.05 3.87 -3.76
C VAL A 545 33.78 2.88 -4.67
N GLY A 546 34.76 3.38 -5.42
CA GLY A 546 35.68 2.57 -6.21
C GLY A 546 37.04 2.44 -5.54
N GLY A 547 37.93 1.68 -6.16
CA GLY A 547 39.29 1.48 -5.65
C GLY A 547 40.25 1.00 -6.72
N THR A 548 41.51 0.82 -6.35
CA THR A 548 42.55 0.26 -7.22
C THR A 548 43.41 -0.73 -6.44
N GLY A 549 43.97 -1.72 -7.11
CA GLY A 549 44.84 -2.73 -6.51
C GLY A 549 44.19 -4.11 -6.41
N GLU A 550 44.92 -5.09 -5.90
CA GLU A 550 44.52 -6.51 -5.91
C GLU A 550 43.39 -6.85 -4.94
N SER A 551 43.10 -5.99 -3.97
CA SER A 551 42.08 -6.24 -2.94
C SER A 551 41.12 -5.07 -2.81
N PHE A 552 39.86 -5.38 -2.52
CA PHE A 552 38.81 -4.40 -2.30
C PHE A 552 37.92 -4.82 -1.13
N GLN A 553 37.59 -3.85 -0.29
CA GLN A 553 36.73 -4.04 0.87
C GLN A 553 35.69 -2.94 0.93
N ILE A 554 34.46 -3.34 1.24
CA ILE A 554 33.35 -2.42 1.46
C ILE A 554 32.42 -3.02 2.51
N ALA A 555 31.83 -2.19 3.37
CA ALA A 555 30.79 -2.65 4.28
C ALA A 555 29.50 -2.90 3.51
N PHE A 556 28.79 -3.97 3.82
CA PHE A 556 27.47 -4.24 3.27
C PHE A 556 26.49 -3.16 3.74
N THR A 557 25.74 -2.57 2.81
CA THR A 557 24.85 -1.44 3.08
C THR A 557 23.50 -1.89 3.63
N ASP A 558 22.73 -0.92 4.13
CA ASP A 558 21.41 -1.16 4.70
C ASP A 558 20.33 -1.08 3.61
N HIS A 559 19.81 -2.24 3.20
CA HIS A 559 18.43 -2.34 2.69
C HIS A 559 17.91 -3.80 2.74
N PRO A 560 16.61 -4.02 3.02
CA PRO A 560 15.94 -5.33 2.94
C PRO A 560 15.92 -6.00 1.56
N ASP A 561 16.07 -5.24 0.48
CA ASP A 561 15.92 -5.71 -0.91
C ASP A 561 17.16 -5.44 -1.77
N SER A 562 18.27 -5.00 -1.14
CA SER A 562 19.45 -4.55 -1.85
C SER A 562 20.54 -5.61 -1.88
N ARG A 563 21.25 -5.65 -3.01
CA ARG A 563 22.53 -6.37 -3.15
C ARG A 563 23.61 -5.37 -3.51
N MET A 564 24.86 -5.69 -3.20
CA MET A 564 25.99 -4.88 -3.68
C MET A 564 26.66 -5.56 -4.87
N GLU A 565 26.70 -4.86 -6.00
CA GLU A 565 27.47 -5.29 -7.16
C GLU A 565 28.85 -4.65 -7.15
N ILE A 566 29.89 -5.49 -7.15
CA ILE A 566 31.29 -5.05 -7.11
C ILE A 566 32.00 -5.60 -8.32
N THR A 567 32.52 -4.71 -9.17
CA THR A 567 33.13 -5.06 -10.45
C THR A 567 34.62 -4.75 -10.42
N ALA A 568 35.44 -5.78 -10.66
CA ALA A 568 36.86 -5.66 -10.95
C ALA A 568 37.04 -5.47 -12.45
N THR A 569 37.74 -4.42 -12.85
CA THR A 569 38.04 -4.09 -14.25
C THR A 569 39.53 -3.92 -14.43
N THR A 570 40.07 -4.47 -15.51
CA THR A 570 41.45 -4.24 -15.94
C THR A 570 41.46 -3.78 -17.38
N THR A 571 42.45 -2.95 -17.70
CA THR A 571 42.75 -2.50 -19.06
C THR A 571 44.21 -2.79 -19.32
N ASP A 572 44.50 -3.49 -20.41
CA ASP A 572 45.87 -3.78 -20.83
C ASP A 572 46.53 -2.55 -21.51
N SER A 573 47.80 -2.66 -21.88
CA SER A 573 48.56 -1.60 -22.54
C SER A 573 48.09 -1.29 -23.97
N ALA A 574 47.39 -2.24 -24.60
CA ALA A 574 46.74 -2.09 -25.90
C ALA A 574 45.35 -1.43 -25.82
N GLY A 575 44.81 -1.24 -24.60
CA GLY A 575 43.51 -0.63 -24.34
C GLY A 575 42.33 -1.61 -24.32
N VAL A 576 42.56 -2.92 -24.34
CA VAL A 576 41.51 -3.94 -24.22
C VAL A 576 41.07 -4.03 -22.76
N VAL A 577 39.75 -4.04 -22.55
CA VAL A 577 39.13 -4.04 -21.21
C VAL A 577 38.54 -5.42 -20.92
N SER A 578 38.75 -5.90 -19.69
CA SER A 578 38.11 -7.12 -19.17
C SER A 578 37.60 -6.87 -17.76
N SER A 579 36.46 -7.44 -17.41
CA SER A 579 35.86 -7.25 -16.09
C SER A 579 35.16 -8.50 -15.55
N GLN A 580 35.04 -8.58 -14.22
CA GLN A 580 34.20 -9.55 -13.52
C GLN A 580 33.44 -8.87 -12.38
N THR A 581 32.17 -9.21 -12.23
CA THR A 581 31.28 -8.66 -11.19
C THR A 581 30.91 -9.74 -10.17
N TYR A 582 31.00 -9.40 -8.89
CA TYR A 582 30.43 -10.16 -7.78
C TYR A 582 29.21 -9.44 -7.22
N ALA A 583 28.12 -10.16 -7.02
CA ALA A 583 26.94 -9.70 -6.31
C ALA A 583 26.98 -10.24 -4.88
N ALA A 584 27.22 -9.36 -3.90
CA ALA A 584 27.06 -9.68 -2.49
C ALA A 584 25.55 -9.66 -2.17
N MET A 585 25.01 -10.77 -1.71
CA MET A 585 23.59 -10.91 -1.41
C MET A 585 23.32 -10.65 0.08
N PRO A 586 22.16 -10.03 0.41
CA PRO A 586 21.78 -9.80 1.80
C PRO A 586 21.48 -11.11 2.52
N ARG A 587 21.71 -11.14 3.83
CA ARG A 587 21.21 -12.20 4.71
C ARG A 587 19.88 -11.75 5.27
N GLU A 588 18.80 -12.26 4.71
CA GLU A 588 17.45 -11.85 5.07
C GLU A 588 16.79 -12.83 6.04
N HIS A 589 15.86 -12.30 6.83
CA HIS A 589 14.99 -13.05 7.71
C HIS A 589 13.54 -12.56 7.55
N LEU A 590 12.56 -13.44 7.73
CA LEU A 590 11.15 -13.08 7.59
C LEU A 590 10.67 -12.29 8.81
N LEU A 591 10.18 -11.07 8.59
CA LEU A 591 9.38 -10.35 9.57
C LEU A 591 7.89 -10.55 9.28
N THR A 592 7.13 -10.90 10.32
CA THR A 592 5.67 -10.98 10.27
C THR A 592 5.03 -10.14 11.36
N LEU A 593 4.21 -9.17 10.97
CA LEU A 593 3.36 -8.40 11.87
C LEU A 593 2.00 -9.09 12.01
N THR A 594 1.58 -9.36 13.24
CA THR A 594 0.30 -10.01 13.55
C THR A 594 -0.46 -9.24 14.61
N SER A 595 -1.74 -9.55 14.82
CA SER A 595 -2.55 -8.91 15.86
C SER A 595 -3.55 -9.87 16.49
N ASN A 596 -3.94 -9.62 17.74
CA ASN A 596 -4.95 -10.42 18.45
C ASN A 596 -6.38 -10.21 17.93
N VAL A 597 -6.62 -9.12 17.20
CA VAL A 597 -7.83 -8.84 16.43
C VAL A 597 -7.42 -8.29 15.06
N PRO A 598 -8.15 -8.56 13.98
CA PRO A 598 -7.76 -8.07 12.65
C PRO A 598 -7.53 -6.55 12.64
N ALA A 599 -6.30 -6.13 12.32
CA ALA A 599 -5.87 -4.74 12.30
C ALA A 599 -4.93 -4.50 11.11
N VAL A 600 -4.88 -3.26 10.65
CA VAL A 600 -3.88 -2.83 9.65
C VAL A 600 -2.55 -2.65 10.37
N LEU A 601 -1.54 -3.39 9.91
CA LEU A 601 -0.16 -3.37 10.40
C LEU A 601 0.76 -3.15 9.21
N GLN A 602 1.76 -2.28 9.35
CA GLN A 602 2.55 -1.79 8.25
C GLN A 602 4.04 -1.83 8.58
N ILE A 603 4.83 -2.22 7.60
CA ILE A 603 6.27 -1.97 7.48
C ILE A 603 6.37 -0.88 6.39
N PRO A 604 6.48 0.42 6.75
CA PRO A 604 6.36 1.50 5.78
C PRO A 604 7.37 1.44 4.64
N SER A 605 8.63 1.09 4.93
CA SER A 605 9.70 0.90 3.93
C SER A 605 9.36 -0.16 2.88
N GLU A 606 8.53 -1.15 3.25
CA GLU A 606 8.10 -2.25 2.39
C GLU A 606 6.74 -1.99 1.72
N GLY A 607 6.45 -0.72 1.42
CA GLY A 607 5.17 -0.30 0.84
C GLY A 607 3.98 -0.52 1.78
N GLY A 608 4.20 -0.53 3.10
CA GLY A 608 3.16 -0.69 4.11
C GLY A 608 2.62 -2.12 4.27
N ARG A 609 3.35 -3.13 3.79
CA ARG A 609 2.99 -4.56 3.96
C ARG A 609 3.11 -4.98 5.43
N SER A 610 2.39 -6.04 5.82
CA SER A 610 2.47 -6.61 7.18
C SER A 610 3.49 -7.74 7.30
N SER A 611 4.18 -8.11 6.21
CA SER A 611 5.23 -9.12 6.22
C SER A 611 6.17 -8.91 5.03
N ALA A 612 7.47 -9.07 5.27
CA ALA A 612 8.54 -8.92 4.28
C ALA A 612 9.80 -9.66 4.73
N MET A 613 10.66 -10.03 3.77
CA MET A 613 12.04 -10.43 4.06
C MET A 613 12.85 -9.18 4.35
N VAL A 614 13.65 -9.20 5.41
CA VAL A 614 14.44 -8.03 5.83
C VAL A 614 15.86 -8.44 6.17
N THR A 615 16.84 -7.69 5.67
CA THR A 615 18.27 -7.91 5.90
C THR A 615 18.61 -7.82 7.38
N GLU A 616 19.36 -8.79 7.89
CA GLU A 616 19.89 -8.83 9.25
C GLU A 616 20.66 -7.54 9.57
N GLY A 617 20.32 -6.87 10.68
CA GLY A 617 20.91 -5.60 11.09
C GLY A 617 20.27 -4.36 10.46
N ALA A 618 19.39 -4.49 9.46
CA ALA A 618 18.65 -3.37 8.89
C ALA A 618 17.73 -2.72 9.94
N THR A 619 17.56 -1.40 9.88
CA THR A 619 16.75 -0.65 10.83
C THR A 619 15.60 0.09 10.13
N PHE A 620 14.37 -0.21 10.51
CA PHE A 620 13.14 0.24 9.84
C PHE A 620 12.00 0.46 10.84
N ASP A 621 10.92 1.11 10.41
CA ASP A 621 9.72 1.29 11.24
C ASP A 621 8.72 0.16 11.08
N VAL A 622 7.98 -0.10 12.15
CA VAL A 622 6.74 -0.88 12.14
C VAL A 622 5.64 -0.09 12.80
N ILE A 623 4.44 -0.14 12.21
CA ILE A 623 3.31 0.68 12.61
C ILE A 623 2.06 -0.18 12.76
N ALA A 624 1.36 0.01 13.87
CA ALA A 624 0.02 -0.51 14.10
C ALA A 624 -1.03 0.61 13.97
N ALA A 625 -2.17 0.31 13.35
CA ALA A 625 -3.30 1.23 13.30
C ALA A 625 -3.82 1.58 14.71
N THR A 626 -4.27 2.80 14.93
CA THR A 626 -4.84 3.24 16.23
C THR A 626 -6.07 2.40 16.63
N THR A 627 -6.91 2.08 15.66
CA THR A 627 -8.12 1.29 15.84
C THR A 627 -8.07 0.09 14.89
N ALA A 628 -8.46 -1.08 15.39
CA ALA A 628 -8.55 -2.29 14.59
C ALA A 628 -9.62 -2.18 13.49
N THR A 629 -9.63 -3.13 12.56
CA THR A 629 -10.57 -3.12 11.42
C THR A 629 -12.04 -3.30 11.82
N ASP A 630 -12.32 -3.67 13.07
CA ASP A 630 -13.68 -3.69 13.62
C ASP A 630 -14.21 -2.30 14.02
N GLY A 631 -13.37 -1.25 13.93
CA GLY A 631 -13.73 0.13 14.22
C GLY A 631 -13.87 0.46 15.70
N VAL A 632 -13.58 -0.49 16.61
CA VAL A 632 -13.81 -0.30 18.05
C VAL A 632 -12.64 -0.73 18.93
N ALA A 633 -11.89 -1.78 18.57
CA ALA A 633 -10.77 -2.22 19.39
C ALA A 633 -9.60 -1.24 19.22
N SER A 634 -9.04 -0.78 20.34
CA SER A 634 -7.98 0.25 20.36
C SER A 634 -6.62 -0.38 20.59
N PHE A 635 -5.58 0.11 19.91
CA PHE A 635 -4.22 -0.35 20.12
C PHE A 635 -3.82 -0.16 21.60
N ASP A 636 -3.26 -1.20 22.20
CA ASP A 636 -2.84 -1.26 23.61
C ASP A 636 -1.30 -1.31 23.72
N GLY A 637 -0.63 -2.01 22.81
CA GLY A 637 0.82 -2.13 22.78
C GLY A 637 1.28 -3.33 21.96
N TRP A 638 2.58 -3.46 21.75
CA TRP A 638 3.19 -4.64 21.15
C TRP A 638 3.38 -5.76 22.18
N GLY A 639 3.41 -7.01 21.72
CA GLY A 639 3.52 -8.21 22.56
C GLY A 639 4.80 -8.28 23.40
N ASP A 640 5.85 -7.58 22.97
CA ASP A 640 7.13 -7.43 23.67
C ASP A 640 7.15 -6.26 24.67
N GLY A 641 6.02 -5.58 24.88
CA GLY A 641 5.84 -4.55 25.92
C GLY A 641 6.00 -3.11 25.45
N VAL A 642 6.27 -2.86 24.17
CA VAL A 642 6.37 -1.49 23.65
C VAL A 642 4.98 -0.87 23.48
N GLY A 643 4.71 0.24 24.17
CA GLY A 643 3.40 0.91 24.15
C GLY A 643 3.15 1.84 22.96
N ASN A 644 4.17 2.18 22.18
CA ASN A 644 4.02 3.06 21.03
C ASN A 644 3.58 2.26 19.79
N ARG A 645 2.53 2.74 19.10
CA ARG A 645 2.02 2.13 17.87
C ARG A 645 3.06 2.10 16.74
N SER A 646 3.88 3.15 16.67
CA SER A 646 5.00 3.28 15.74
C SER A 646 6.29 3.09 16.51
N ARG A 647 7.18 2.26 15.99
CA ARG A 647 8.50 2.03 16.58
C ARG A 647 9.53 1.64 15.52
N VAL A 648 10.76 1.99 15.81
CA VAL A 648 11.93 1.48 15.10
C VAL A 648 12.21 0.05 15.56
N LEU A 649 12.53 -0.82 14.62
CA LEU A 649 12.97 -2.20 14.83
C LEU A 649 14.28 -2.41 14.05
N THR A 650 15.22 -3.14 14.65
CA THR A 650 16.40 -3.66 13.96
C THR A 650 16.20 -5.15 13.73
N MET A 651 16.37 -5.64 12.50
CA MET A 651 16.15 -7.05 12.20
C MET A 651 17.21 -7.92 12.88
N GLY A 652 16.75 -8.92 13.63
CA GLY A 652 17.62 -9.90 14.27
C GLY A 652 18.17 -10.95 13.31
N ALA A 653 18.94 -11.90 13.84
CA ALA A 653 19.57 -12.98 13.08
C ALA A 653 18.65 -14.21 12.85
N SER A 654 17.33 -14.03 12.93
CA SER A 654 16.33 -15.08 12.71
C SER A 654 14.97 -14.47 12.38
N ASP A 655 14.09 -15.26 11.73
CA ASP A 655 12.70 -14.90 11.51
C ASP A 655 12.02 -14.39 12.79
N GLN A 656 11.25 -13.31 12.66
CA GLN A 656 10.62 -12.62 13.79
C GLN A 656 9.12 -12.43 13.54
N THR A 657 8.31 -12.75 14.55
CA THR A 657 6.89 -12.36 14.57
C THR A 657 6.67 -11.32 15.66
N LEU A 658 6.13 -10.16 15.28
CA LEU A 658 5.75 -9.11 16.21
C LEU A 658 4.22 -9.01 16.26
N THR A 659 3.64 -9.18 17.45
CA THR A 659 2.19 -9.16 17.62
C THR A 659 1.73 -7.83 18.24
N ALA A 660 0.93 -7.06 17.52
CA ALA A 660 0.19 -5.92 18.06
C ALA A 660 -0.98 -6.40 18.93
N ARG A 661 -1.13 -5.81 20.11
CA ARG A 661 -2.25 -6.06 21.01
C ARG A 661 -3.21 -4.89 20.94
N TYR A 662 -4.48 -5.21 20.77
CA TYR A 662 -5.60 -4.29 20.84
C TYR A 662 -6.50 -4.70 22.00
N SER A 663 -6.96 -3.72 22.75
CA SER A 663 -7.96 -3.91 23.80
C SER A 663 -9.35 -3.94 23.17
N THR A 664 -10.02 -5.09 23.23
CA THR A 664 -11.39 -5.23 22.71
C THR A 664 -12.39 -4.57 23.66
N PRO A 665 -13.62 -4.27 23.22
CA PRO A 665 -14.65 -3.77 24.13
C PRO A 665 -14.87 -4.67 25.36
N ILE A 666 -14.75 -6.00 25.20
CA ILE A 666 -14.82 -6.97 26.31
C ILE A 666 -13.66 -6.77 27.27
N ASP A 667 -12.42 -6.65 26.76
CA ASP A 667 -11.22 -6.39 27.58
C ASP A 667 -11.34 -5.07 28.34
N GLN A 668 -11.73 -4.00 27.64
CA GLN A 668 -11.91 -2.66 28.23
C GLN A 668 -12.92 -2.69 29.37
N ARG A 669 -14.12 -3.27 29.15
CA ARG A 669 -15.16 -3.35 30.18
C ARG A 669 -14.72 -4.22 31.37
N TYR A 670 -14.17 -5.39 31.10
CA TYR A 670 -13.71 -6.32 32.14
C TYR A 670 -12.59 -5.68 32.99
N ALA A 671 -11.67 -4.92 32.39
CA ALA A 671 -10.63 -4.18 33.10
C ALA A 671 -11.16 -2.97 33.89
N ALA A 672 -12.18 -2.27 33.37
CA ALA A 672 -12.77 -1.11 34.02
C ALA A 672 -13.65 -1.45 35.25
N GLU A 673 -14.24 -2.65 35.32
CA GLU A 673 -15.23 -3.01 36.34
C GLU A 673 -14.74 -4.10 37.33
N PRO A 674 -14.17 -3.76 38.51
CA PRO A 674 -13.71 -4.74 39.49
C PRO A 674 -14.81 -5.69 39.99
N GLN A 675 -16.04 -5.19 40.11
CA GLN A 675 -17.19 -5.99 40.53
C GLN A 675 -17.54 -7.06 39.50
N LEU A 676 -17.47 -6.73 38.21
CA LEU A 676 -17.68 -7.68 37.12
C LEU A 676 -16.63 -8.80 37.14
N ARG A 677 -15.36 -8.46 37.40
CA ARG A 677 -14.29 -9.47 37.56
C ARG A 677 -14.54 -10.39 38.75
N SER A 678 -14.95 -9.82 39.87
CA SER A 678 -15.32 -10.59 41.06
C SER A 678 -16.57 -11.45 40.84
N LEU A 679 -17.47 -11.07 39.92
CA LEU A 679 -18.65 -11.84 39.56
C LEU A 679 -18.34 -13.00 38.60
N LEU A 680 -17.58 -12.73 37.54
CA LEU A 680 -17.36 -13.69 36.45
C LEU A 680 -16.16 -14.61 36.69
N GLY A 681 -15.18 -14.18 37.50
CA GLY A 681 -13.91 -14.89 37.66
C GLY A 681 -12.98 -14.69 36.46
N GLN A 682 -11.92 -15.48 36.36
CA GLN A 682 -10.92 -15.33 35.29
C GLN A 682 -11.46 -15.79 33.91
N PRO A 683 -10.93 -15.25 32.80
CA PRO A 683 -11.19 -15.79 31.47
C PRO A 683 -10.79 -17.27 31.37
N THR A 684 -11.59 -18.09 30.72
CA THR A 684 -11.34 -19.54 30.54
C THR A 684 -10.76 -19.89 29.18
N GLY A 685 -10.61 -18.91 28.29
CA GLY A 685 -10.06 -19.08 26.95
C GLY A 685 -9.97 -17.75 26.18
N PRO A 686 -9.49 -17.79 24.93
CA PRO A 686 -9.44 -16.61 24.08
C PRO A 686 -10.83 -16.09 23.74
N GLU A 687 -10.90 -14.83 23.31
CA GLU A 687 -12.11 -14.29 22.69
C GLU A 687 -12.37 -14.96 21.34
N ILE A 688 -13.64 -15.20 21.03
CA ILE A 688 -14.10 -15.73 19.75
C ILE A 688 -14.92 -14.65 19.06
N ALA A 689 -14.66 -14.44 17.76
CA ALA A 689 -15.41 -13.52 16.91
C ALA A 689 -16.04 -14.27 15.75
N GLU A 690 -17.37 -14.21 15.61
CA GLU A 690 -18.14 -14.84 14.53
C GLU A 690 -19.42 -14.05 14.24
N ASP A 691 -19.79 -13.90 12.96
CA ASP A 691 -21.04 -13.29 12.51
C ASP A 691 -21.38 -11.92 13.15
N GLY A 692 -20.37 -11.07 13.39
CA GLY A 692 -20.54 -9.75 14.02
C GLY A 692 -20.71 -9.78 15.55
N ILE A 693 -20.51 -10.94 16.18
CA ILE A 693 -20.56 -11.15 17.61
C ILE A 693 -19.15 -11.48 18.11
N ARG A 694 -18.74 -10.85 19.21
CA ARG A 694 -17.57 -11.25 19.99
C ARG A 694 -18.02 -11.85 21.30
N TYR A 695 -17.39 -12.91 21.78
CA TYR A 695 -17.67 -13.42 23.12
C TYR A 695 -16.47 -14.09 23.75
N ARG A 696 -16.43 -14.08 25.09
CA ARG A 696 -15.38 -14.73 25.88
C ARG A 696 -15.97 -15.42 27.10
N GLY A 697 -15.55 -16.67 27.31
CA GLY A 697 -15.90 -17.44 28.50
C GLY A 697 -15.09 -17.02 29.72
N TYR A 698 -15.74 -17.06 30.88
CA TYR A 698 -15.16 -16.84 32.21
C TYR A 698 -15.60 -17.99 33.12
N GLU A 699 -14.96 -18.14 34.28
CA GLU A 699 -15.22 -19.23 35.23
C GLU A 699 -16.71 -19.37 35.60
N ARG A 700 -17.43 -18.25 35.73
CA ARG A 700 -18.84 -18.22 36.15
C ARG A 700 -19.80 -17.57 35.17
N GLY A 701 -19.31 -17.09 34.03
CA GLY A 701 -20.16 -16.43 33.05
C GLY A 701 -19.52 -16.28 31.67
N ARG A 702 -20.17 -15.52 30.80
CA ARG A 702 -19.68 -15.21 29.46
C ARG A 702 -20.05 -13.78 29.09
N LEU A 703 -19.06 -13.01 28.63
CA LEU A 703 -19.29 -11.70 28.04
C LEU A 703 -19.51 -11.85 26.54
N TYR A 704 -20.45 -11.06 26.01
CA TYR A 704 -20.74 -10.90 24.59
C TYR A 704 -20.60 -9.44 24.23
N TRP A 705 -20.19 -9.14 23.01
CA TRP A 705 -20.22 -7.81 22.42
C TRP A 705 -20.84 -7.85 21.03
N THR A 706 -21.67 -6.86 20.73
CA THR A 706 -22.10 -6.52 19.39
C THR A 706 -22.02 -5.01 19.19
N ALA A 707 -21.96 -4.56 17.93
CA ALA A 707 -22.02 -3.13 17.62
C ALA A 707 -23.35 -2.49 18.06
N GLN A 708 -24.45 -3.24 18.09
CA GLN A 708 -25.79 -2.74 18.39
C GLN A 708 -26.05 -2.60 19.89
N THR A 709 -25.57 -3.55 20.70
CA THR A 709 -25.90 -3.63 22.13
C THR A 709 -24.73 -3.30 23.04
N GLY A 710 -23.50 -3.27 22.51
CA GLY A 710 -22.30 -3.17 23.33
C GLY A 710 -22.02 -4.47 24.09
N VAL A 711 -21.28 -4.36 25.19
CA VAL A 711 -20.86 -5.53 25.96
C VAL A 711 -21.93 -5.92 26.97
N HIS A 712 -22.34 -7.19 27.01
CA HIS A 712 -23.25 -7.73 28.02
C HIS A 712 -22.81 -9.10 28.55
N TYR A 713 -23.11 -9.40 29.82
CA TYR A 713 -22.84 -10.72 30.40
C TYR A 713 -24.09 -11.57 30.65
N VAL A 714 -23.90 -12.88 30.56
CA VAL A 714 -24.83 -13.91 31.04
C VAL A 714 -24.04 -14.82 31.99
N TYR A 715 -24.59 -15.13 33.16
CA TYR A 715 -23.88 -15.92 34.18
C TYR A 715 -24.81 -16.93 34.88
N GLY A 716 -24.23 -17.80 35.71
CA GLY A 716 -25.00 -18.71 36.59
C GLY A 716 -26.01 -19.62 35.86
N GLY A 717 -27.19 -19.80 36.45
CA GLY A 717 -28.25 -20.69 35.94
C GLY A 717 -28.80 -20.24 34.58
N ASN A 718 -28.90 -18.93 34.35
CA ASN A 718 -29.35 -18.39 33.07
C ASN A 718 -28.36 -18.70 31.95
N LEU A 719 -27.06 -18.60 32.21
CA LEU A 719 -26.05 -19.00 31.23
C LEU A 719 -26.11 -20.51 30.95
N ALA A 720 -26.24 -21.33 31.99
CA ALA A 720 -26.34 -22.78 31.81
C ALA A 720 -27.54 -23.15 30.92
N LYS A 721 -28.71 -22.55 31.18
CA LYS A 721 -29.92 -22.74 30.37
C LYS A 721 -29.74 -22.20 28.93
N TYR A 722 -29.15 -21.02 28.80
CA TYR A 722 -28.88 -20.40 27.50
C TYR A 722 -28.02 -21.29 26.61
N LEU A 723 -26.89 -21.77 27.13
CA LEU A 723 -25.98 -22.66 26.39
C LEU A 723 -26.60 -24.03 26.13
N GLN A 724 -27.33 -24.60 27.08
CA GLN A 724 -28.05 -25.88 26.92
C GLN A 724 -28.98 -25.84 25.70
N LEU A 725 -29.64 -24.70 25.47
CA LEU A 725 -30.60 -24.54 24.39
C LEU A 725 -29.97 -24.10 23.05
N GLY A 726 -28.64 -23.94 22.98
CA GLY A 726 -27.93 -23.56 21.75
C GLY A 726 -27.39 -22.13 21.74
N GLY A 727 -27.48 -21.40 22.85
CA GLY A 727 -26.85 -20.10 23.05
C GLY A 727 -27.24 -19.05 22.00
N HIS A 728 -26.26 -18.23 21.60
CA HIS A 728 -26.47 -17.16 20.64
C HIS A 728 -26.82 -17.68 19.25
N GLY A 729 -26.41 -18.90 18.89
CA GLY A 729 -26.80 -19.54 17.64
C GLY A 729 -28.31 -19.77 17.54
N LYS A 730 -29.01 -19.96 18.67
CA LYS A 730 -30.47 -20.09 18.70
C LYS A 730 -31.18 -18.77 19.01
N PHE A 731 -30.72 -18.06 20.03
CA PHE A 731 -31.44 -16.94 20.63
C PHE A 731 -30.83 -15.56 20.35
N GLY A 732 -29.75 -15.49 19.58
CA GLY A 732 -28.98 -14.25 19.39
C GLY A 732 -28.27 -13.79 20.67
N PRO A 733 -27.36 -12.81 20.57
CA PRO A 733 -26.58 -12.32 21.71
C PRO A 733 -27.48 -11.61 22.75
N PRO A 734 -27.03 -11.52 24.01
CA PRO A 734 -27.74 -10.78 25.05
C PRO A 734 -27.84 -9.28 24.70
N THR A 735 -28.99 -8.69 25.00
CA THR A 735 -29.26 -7.24 24.88
C THR A 735 -29.27 -6.54 26.24
N THR A 736 -29.08 -7.31 27.32
CA THR A 736 -28.97 -6.82 28.70
C THR A 736 -27.92 -7.65 29.43
N ASP A 737 -27.30 -7.05 30.43
CA ASP A 737 -26.72 -7.82 31.53
C ASP A 737 -27.81 -8.61 32.25
N GLU A 738 -27.42 -9.49 33.18
CA GLU A 738 -28.41 -10.15 34.05
C GLU A 738 -28.97 -9.13 35.06
N LEU A 739 -30.28 -8.90 34.98
CA LEU A 739 -30.99 -7.92 35.79
C LEU A 739 -31.86 -8.60 36.84
N SER A 740 -32.13 -7.90 37.95
CA SER A 740 -33.17 -8.31 38.90
C SER A 740 -34.54 -8.08 38.28
N THR A 741 -35.45 -9.03 38.46
CA THR A 741 -36.84 -8.83 38.07
C THR A 741 -37.48 -7.71 38.90
N PRO A 742 -38.39 -6.91 38.31
CA PRO A 742 -39.11 -5.84 39.01
C PRO A 742 -39.79 -6.23 40.33
N ASP A 743 -40.20 -7.48 40.52
CA ASP A 743 -40.76 -7.99 41.78
C ASP A 743 -39.70 -8.30 42.87
N GLY A 744 -38.42 -8.20 42.54
CA GLY A 744 -37.28 -8.45 43.45
C GLY A 744 -36.97 -9.92 43.72
N VAL A 745 -37.67 -10.87 43.09
CA VAL A 745 -37.54 -12.31 43.39
C VAL A 745 -36.51 -13.00 42.50
N GLY A 746 -36.57 -12.75 41.19
CA GLY A 746 -35.83 -13.47 40.18
C GLY A 746 -34.72 -12.66 39.50
N ARG A 747 -34.17 -13.27 38.45
CA ARG A 747 -33.14 -12.70 37.57
C ARG A 747 -33.47 -12.98 36.12
N TYR A 748 -33.09 -12.10 35.19
CA TYR A 748 -33.33 -12.34 33.77
C TYR A 748 -32.27 -11.74 32.85
N ASN A 749 -32.16 -12.32 31.66
CA ASN A 749 -31.50 -11.72 30.50
C ASN A 749 -32.48 -11.64 29.32
N HIS A 750 -32.40 -10.55 28.55
CA HIS A 750 -33.03 -10.45 27.24
C HIS A 750 -32.02 -10.73 26.13
N PHE A 751 -32.50 -11.28 25.01
CA PHE A 751 -31.68 -11.66 23.86
C PHE A 751 -32.30 -11.14 22.57
N ALA A 752 -31.43 -10.75 21.63
CA ALA A 752 -31.82 -10.11 20.37
C ALA A 752 -32.71 -11.02 19.51
N GLY A 753 -32.54 -12.34 19.62
CA GLY A 753 -33.24 -13.30 18.81
C GLY A 753 -32.52 -13.66 17.51
N THR A 754 -33.06 -14.67 16.83
CA THR A 754 -32.75 -15.01 15.44
C THR A 754 -34.01 -14.87 14.58
N PRO A 755 -33.93 -14.89 13.24
CA PRO A 755 -35.12 -14.94 12.40
C PRO A 755 -36.10 -16.07 12.76
N THR A 756 -35.59 -17.18 13.32
CA THR A 756 -36.39 -18.35 13.70
C THR A 756 -37.03 -18.21 15.08
N THR A 757 -36.28 -17.74 16.09
CA THR A 757 -36.82 -17.65 17.47
C THR A 757 -37.46 -16.32 17.79
N LEU A 758 -37.17 -15.28 17.00
CA LEU A 758 -37.38 -13.89 17.36
C LEU A 758 -36.74 -13.58 18.73
N THR A 759 -37.09 -12.44 19.32
CA THR A 759 -36.58 -12.04 20.64
C THR A 759 -36.86 -13.10 21.70
N ALA A 760 -35.89 -13.30 22.59
CA ALA A 760 -35.96 -14.32 23.63
C ALA A 760 -35.63 -13.72 25.00
N SER A 761 -36.03 -14.42 26.05
CA SER A 761 -35.61 -14.12 27.42
C SER A 761 -35.46 -15.38 28.23
N ILE A 762 -34.54 -15.35 29.16
CA ILE A 762 -34.37 -16.41 30.16
C ILE A 762 -34.59 -15.78 31.52
N TYR A 763 -35.52 -16.34 32.28
CA TYR A 763 -35.87 -15.90 33.62
C TYR A 763 -35.56 -17.02 34.60
N TRP A 764 -34.98 -16.66 35.74
CA TRP A 764 -34.73 -17.53 36.87
C TRP A 764 -35.50 -17.04 38.09
N SER A 765 -36.06 -17.97 38.87
CA SER A 765 -36.52 -17.72 40.22
C SER A 765 -36.10 -18.88 41.14
N PRO A 766 -36.09 -18.69 42.47
CA PRO A 766 -35.80 -19.77 43.42
C PRO A 766 -36.73 -20.99 43.26
N ASP A 767 -38.00 -20.76 42.93
CA ASP A 767 -39.03 -21.81 42.89
C ASP A 767 -39.12 -22.52 41.54
N THR A 768 -38.72 -21.84 40.46
CA THR A 768 -38.88 -22.37 39.09
C THR A 768 -37.55 -22.78 38.45
N GLY A 769 -36.43 -22.21 38.88
CA GLY A 769 -35.19 -22.29 38.11
C GLY A 769 -35.24 -21.46 36.82
N SER A 770 -34.23 -21.63 35.95
CA SER A 770 -34.07 -20.87 34.71
C SER A 770 -34.88 -21.46 33.57
N HIS A 771 -35.71 -20.65 32.92
CA HIS A 771 -36.53 -21.05 31.78
C HIS A 771 -36.50 -20.04 30.64
N ALA A 772 -36.45 -20.53 29.41
CA ALA A 772 -36.44 -19.72 28.20
C ALA A 772 -37.85 -19.53 27.63
N VAL A 773 -38.20 -18.28 27.33
CA VAL A 773 -39.45 -17.88 26.67
C VAL A 773 -39.09 -16.99 25.48
N TRP A 774 -39.60 -17.30 24.29
CA TRP A 774 -39.26 -16.58 23.06
C TRP A 774 -40.46 -16.34 22.15
N GLY A 775 -40.23 -15.68 21.02
CA GLY A 775 -41.24 -15.53 19.97
C GLY A 775 -42.52 -14.85 20.42
N ALA A 776 -43.64 -15.29 19.83
CA ALA A 776 -44.97 -14.76 20.11
C ALA A 776 -45.43 -15.04 21.56
N ILE A 777 -44.98 -16.14 22.17
CA ILE A 777 -45.30 -16.46 23.56
C ILE A 777 -44.67 -15.42 24.50
N ARG A 778 -43.39 -15.08 24.30
CA ARG A 778 -42.73 -14.01 25.04
C ARG A 778 -43.43 -12.67 24.86
N GLN A 779 -43.81 -12.32 23.62
CA GLN A 779 -44.51 -11.06 23.34
C GLN A 779 -45.86 -10.98 24.05
N ASN A 780 -46.63 -12.07 24.06
CA ASN A 780 -47.89 -12.15 24.78
C ASN A 780 -47.67 -12.06 26.31
N TRP A 781 -46.66 -12.75 26.85
CA TRP A 781 -46.32 -12.67 28.27
C TRP A 781 -45.93 -11.24 28.69
N ALA A 782 -45.13 -10.56 27.85
CA ALA A 782 -44.76 -9.16 28.03
C ALA A 782 -46.00 -8.24 28.07
N ALA A 783 -46.93 -8.42 27.13
CA ALA A 783 -48.17 -7.67 27.07
C ALA A 783 -49.07 -7.90 28.30
N ASN A 784 -48.92 -9.04 28.97
CA ASN A 784 -49.63 -9.39 30.20
C ASN A 784 -48.86 -9.03 31.49
N GLY A 785 -47.81 -8.22 31.40
CA GLY A 785 -47.11 -7.69 32.57
C GLY A 785 -46.04 -8.62 33.16
N TRP A 786 -45.47 -9.52 32.35
CA TRP A 786 -44.34 -10.37 32.73
C TRP A 786 -44.60 -11.20 34.01
N GLU A 787 -43.61 -11.32 34.90
CA GLU A 787 -43.70 -12.08 36.14
C GLU A 787 -44.63 -11.45 37.19
N GLN A 788 -44.80 -10.13 37.14
CA GLN A 788 -45.77 -9.41 37.98
C GLN A 788 -47.21 -9.68 37.55
N GLY A 789 -47.41 -10.01 36.28
CA GLY A 789 -48.68 -10.34 35.67
C GLY A 789 -49.38 -11.57 36.27
N PRO A 790 -50.58 -11.89 35.75
CA PRO A 790 -51.40 -12.99 36.26
C PRO A 790 -50.79 -14.36 36.04
N LEU A 791 -49.79 -14.47 35.15
CA LEU A 791 -49.14 -15.73 34.80
C LEU A 791 -48.01 -16.11 35.78
N GLY A 792 -47.23 -15.14 36.27
CA GLY A 792 -46.04 -15.39 37.10
C GLY A 792 -44.80 -15.77 36.30
N TYR A 793 -43.89 -16.52 36.91
CA TYR A 793 -42.64 -16.98 36.29
C TYR A 793 -42.86 -18.20 35.40
N PRO A 794 -42.12 -18.36 34.29
CA PRO A 794 -42.15 -19.59 33.51
C PRO A 794 -41.69 -20.79 34.36
N THR A 795 -42.37 -21.92 34.22
CA THR A 795 -42.05 -23.21 34.86
C THR A 795 -41.62 -24.28 33.86
N THR A 796 -41.70 -23.96 32.57
CA THR A 796 -41.18 -24.77 31.46
C THR A 796 -40.45 -23.87 30.48
N ASP A 797 -39.51 -24.43 29.72
CA ASP A 797 -39.12 -23.82 28.45
C ASP A 797 -40.32 -23.84 27.47
N GLU A 798 -40.24 -23.19 26.32
CA GLU A 798 -41.28 -23.32 25.29
C GLU A 798 -41.19 -24.69 24.57
N VAL A 799 -42.20 -25.53 24.80
CA VAL A 799 -42.27 -26.92 24.32
C VAL A 799 -43.32 -27.06 23.21
N THR A 800 -43.10 -27.98 22.27
CA THR A 800 -44.11 -28.34 21.26
C THR A 800 -45.30 -29.03 21.93
N THR A 801 -46.51 -28.72 21.49
CA THR A 801 -47.73 -29.36 22.02
C THR A 801 -47.78 -30.84 21.63
N PRO A 802 -48.43 -31.71 22.44
CA PRO A 802 -48.56 -33.14 22.17
C PRO A 802 -49.06 -33.54 20.77
N ASP A 803 -49.91 -32.73 20.15
CA ASP A 803 -50.43 -32.95 18.79
C ASP A 803 -49.48 -32.49 17.66
N GLY A 804 -48.35 -31.87 18.01
CA GLY A 804 -47.35 -31.36 17.08
C GLY A 804 -47.70 -30.05 16.37
N VAL A 805 -48.84 -29.41 16.69
CA VAL A 805 -49.35 -28.24 15.94
C VAL A 805 -48.86 -26.92 16.52
N GLY A 806 -48.83 -26.80 17.84
CA GLY A 806 -48.54 -25.56 18.56
C GLY A 806 -47.30 -25.64 19.45
N ARG A 807 -47.09 -24.57 20.20
CA ARG A 807 -46.07 -24.47 21.25
C ARG A 807 -46.69 -23.86 22.50
N TYR A 808 -46.14 -24.17 23.67
CA TYR A 808 -46.65 -23.63 24.92
C TYR A 808 -45.56 -23.41 25.97
N THR A 809 -45.87 -22.52 26.91
CA THR A 809 -45.12 -22.32 28.16
C THR A 809 -46.09 -22.33 29.33
N HIS A 810 -45.76 -23.06 30.39
CA HIS A 810 -46.48 -22.98 31.67
C HIS A 810 -45.83 -21.96 32.60
N PHE A 811 -46.64 -21.38 33.49
CA PHE A 811 -46.22 -20.36 34.43
C PHE A 811 -46.72 -20.63 35.85
N SER A 812 -46.02 -20.07 36.85
CA SER A 812 -46.11 -20.43 38.26
C SER A 812 -47.44 -20.08 38.93
N LYS A 813 -48.18 -19.07 38.45
CA LYS A 813 -49.50 -18.68 39.01
C LYS A 813 -50.66 -19.43 38.32
N ALA A 814 -50.49 -20.74 38.10
CA ALA A 814 -51.43 -21.57 37.35
C ALA A 814 -51.79 -20.95 35.99
N GLY A 815 -50.77 -20.47 35.27
CA GLY A 815 -50.90 -19.79 33.98
C GLY A 815 -50.31 -20.60 32.83
N SER A 816 -50.77 -20.36 31.61
CA SER A 816 -50.15 -20.87 30.40
C SER A 816 -50.36 -19.94 29.23
N ILE A 817 -49.42 -19.94 28.30
CA ILE A 817 -49.61 -19.33 26.99
C ILE A 817 -49.40 -20.41 25.95
N TYR A 818 -50.35 -20.51 25.02
CA TYR A 818 -50.29 -21.42 23.88
C TYR A 818 -50.23 -20.61 22.59
N TRP A 819 -49.36 -21.02 21.68
CA TRP A 819 -49.22 -20.46 20.34
C TRP A 819 -49.52 -21.52 19.29
N THR A 820 -50.25 -21.14 18.24
CA THR A 820 -50.35 -21.92 17.00
C THR A 820 -50.14 -21.02 15.79
N PRO A 821 -49.77 -21.57 14.61
CA PRO A 821 -49.72 -20.80 13.37
C PRO A 821 -51.07 -20.15 13.00
N GLY A 822 -52.19 -20.76 13.38
CA GLY A 822 -53.54 -20.32 13.01
C GLY A 822 -54.16 -19.28 13.94
N SER A 823 -53.86 -19.32 15.24
CA SER A 823 -54.46 -18.42 16.23
C SER A 823 -53.49 -17.39 16.82
N GLY A 824 -52.18 -17.60 16.73
CA GLY A 824 -51.21 -16.79 17.48
C GLY A 824 -51.13 -17.20 18.97
N ALA A 825 -50.44 -16.39 19.78
CA ALA A 825 -50.19 -16.69 21.19
C ALA A 825 -51.31 -16.12 22.08
N HIS A 826 -51.86 -16.96 22.96
CA HIS A 826 -52.96 -16.63 23.87
C HIS A 826 -52.73 -17.15 25.27
N ALA A 827 -52.91 -16.28 26.26
CA ALA A 827 -52.79 -16.55 27.69
C ALA A 827 -54.10 -17.08 28.29
N ILE A 828 -53.96 -18.08 29.14
CA ILE A 828 -55.05 -18.73 29.88
C ILE A 828 -54.57 -19.06 31.30
N TRP A 829 -55.34 -18.72 32.32
CA TRP A 829 -54.91 -18.94 33.71
C TRP A 829 -56.07 -19.30 34.65
N GLY A 830 -55.73 -19.53 35.92
CA GLY A 830 -56.69 -19.74 37.00
C GLY A 830 -57.72 -20.84 36.73
N ALA A 831 -58.98 -20.56 37.07
CA ALA A 831 -60.08 -21.52 36.98
C ALA A 831 -60.41 -21.93 35.54
N ILE A 832 -60.27 -21.01 34.57
CA ILE A 832 -60.53 -21.32 33.16
C ILE A 832 -59.49 -22.31 32.64
N ARG A 833 -58.21 -22.09 32.94
CA ARG A 833 -57.13 -23.05 32.63
C ARG A 833 -57.37 -24.40 33.30
N ALA A 834 -57.78 -24.41 34.56
CA ALA A 834 -58.05 -25.64 35.31
C ALA A 834 -59.17 -26.47 34.63
N THR A 835 -60.29 -25.84 34.27
CA THR A 835 -61.38 -26.52 33.54
C THR A 835 -60.89 -27.03 32.18
N TRP A 836 -60.17 -26.22 31.41
CA TRP A 836 -59.64 -26.66 30.11
C TRP A 836 -58.68 -27.86 30.24
N SER A 837 -57.84 -27.88 31.28
CA SER A 837 -56.93 -29.00 31.55
C SER A 837 -57.66 -30.31 31.82
N GLN A 838 -58.75 -30.26 32.58
CA GLN A 838 -59.58 -31.42 32.92
C GLN A 838 -60.30 -31.98 31.68
N LEU A 839 -60.54 -31.12 30.68
CA LEU A 839 -61.12 -31.50 29.40
C LEU A 839 -60.09 -32.07 28.41
N GLY A 840 -58.82 -32.22 28.80
CA GLY A 840 -57.78 -32.80 27.96
C GLY A 840 -57.01 -31.77 27.12
N TRP A 841 -56.96 -30.51 27.54
CA TRP A 841 -56.18 -29.44 26.89
C TRP A 841 -56.51 -29.29 25.39
N GLU A 842 -55.50 -29.09 24.54
CA GLU A 842 -55.65 -28.93 23.09
C GLU A 842 -56.18 -30.19 22.38
N LEU A 843 -55.93 -31.38 22.93
CA LEU A 843 -56.49 -32.64 22.43
C LEU A 843 -57.99 -32.77 22.77
N GLY A 844 -58.45 -32.00 23.75
CA GLY A 844 -59.82 -31.96 24.22
C GLY A 844 -60.84 -31.43 23.19
N PRO A 845 -62.12 -31.39 23.59
CA PRO A 845 -63.22 -30.99 22.70
C PRO A 845 -63.16 -29.51 22.30
N LEU A 846 -62.40 -28.67 23.02
CA LEU A 846 -62.32 -27.23 22.76
C LEU A 846 -61.18 -26.86 21.79
N GLY A 847 -60.10 -27.63 21.72
CA GLY A 847 -58.90 -27.27 20.97
C GLY A 847 -58.10 -26.15 21.65
N TYR A 848 -57.39 -25.35 20.86
CA TYR A 848 -56.55 -24.24 21.33
C TYR A 848 -57.33 -22.97 21.68
N PRO A 849 -56.84 -22.16 22.64
CA PRO A 849 -57.33 -20.81 22.85
C PRO A 849 -57.16 -19.92 21.60
N THR A 850 -58.13 -19.04 21.36
CA THR A 850 -58.13 -18.02 20.30
C THR A 850 -58.22 -16.60 20.84
N THR A 851 -58.30 -16.45 22.17
CA THR A 851 -58.22 -15.18 22.88
C THR A 851 -57.40 -15.37 24.14
N ASP A 852 -56.72 -14.32 24.59
CA ASP A 852 -56.33 -14.18 25.99
C ASP A 852 -57.56 -14.25 26.91
N GLU A 853 -57.34 -14.50 28.20
CA GLU A 853 -58.41 -14.46 29.20
C GLU A 853 -58.90 -13.02 29.42
N ARG A 854 -60.07 -12.72 28.88
CA ARG A 854 -60.67 -11.38 28.87
C ARG A 854 -61.74 -11.24 29.93
N VAL A 855 -61.91 -10.02 30.43
CA VAL A 855 -63.11 -9.65 31.21
C VAL A 855 -64.31 -9.68 30.26
N THR A 856 -65.44 -10.21 30.72
CA THR A 856 -66.68 -10.16 29.94
C THR A 856 -67.16 -8.71 29.76
N PRO A 857 -67.87 -8.40 28.66
CA PRO A 857 -68.41 -7.06 28.40
C PRO A 857 -69.19 -6.40 29.56
N ASP A 858 -69.84 -7.19 30.41
CA ASP A 858 -70.58 -6.70 31.59
C ASP A 858 -69.69 -6.42 32.83
N GLY A 859 -68.39 -6.73 32.77
CA GLY A 859 -67.43 -6.53 33.84
C GLY A 859 -67.47 -7.58 34.96
N VAL A 860 -68.33 -8.60 34.90
CA VAL A 860 -68.58 -9.51 36.02
C VAL A 860 -67.71 -10.77 35.97
N GLY A 861 -67.52 -11.33 34.77
CA GLY A 861 -66.87 -12.60 34.54
C GLY A 861 -65.60 -12.50 33.71
N ARG A 862 -65.02 -13.67 33.42
CA ARG A 862 -63.88 -13.82 32.51
C ARG A 862 -64.14 -14.95 31.53
N TYR A 863 -63.50 -14.92 30.37
CA TYR A 863 -63.65 -15.97 29.37
C TYR A 863 -62.41 -16.15 28.47
N ASN A 864 -62.29 -17.36 27.92
CA ASN A 864 -61.48 -17.65 26.73
C ASN A 864 -62.37 -18.30 25.65
N HIS A 865 -62.09 -17.99 24.39
CA HIS A 865 -62.62 -18.73 23.24
C HIS A 865 -61.60 -19.73 22.71
N PHE A 866 -62.09 -20.77 22.03
CA PHE A 866 -61.27 -21.87 21.53
C PHE A 866 -61.62 -22.27 20.08
N THR A 867 -60.64 -22.85 19.40
CA THR A 867 -60.65 -23.17 17.96
C THR A 867 -61.75 -24.15 17.53
N LYS A 868 -62.18 -25.10 18.37
CA LYS A 868 -63.24 -26.08 18.03
C LYS A 868 -64.64 -25.59 18.44
N ALA A 869 -64.94 -24.33 18.15
CA ALA A 869 -66.20 -23.68 18.54
C ALA A 869 -66.51 -23.88 20.04
N GLY A 870 -65.52 -23.57 20.88
CA GLY A 870 -65.59 -23.70 22.34
C GLY A 870 -65.45 -22.37 23.05
N SER A 871 -66.05 -22.25 24.23
CA SER A 871 -65.80 -21.18 25.18
C SER A 871 -65.76 -21.74 26.59
N ILE A 872 -64.94 -21.17 27.46
CA ILE A 872 -65.06 -21.35 28.91
C ILE A 872 -65.32 -19.98 29.52
N TYR A 873 -66.36 -19.89 30.33
CA TYR A 873 -66.72 -18.68 31.06
C TYR A 873 -66.63 -18.93 32.57
N TRP A 874 -66.12 -17.96 33.30
CA TRP A 874 -66.00 -17.99 34.75
C TRP A 874 -66.62 -16.75 35.38
N THR A 875 -67.31 -16.93 36.50
CA THR A 875 -67.66 -15.87 37.46
C THR A 875 -67.41 -16.35 38.87
N PRO A 876 -67.28 -15.44 39.87
CA PRO A 876 -67.22 -15.83 41.28
C PRO A 876 -68.44 -16.66 41.74
N GLY A 877 -69.61 -16.42 41.15
CA GLY A 877 -70.87 -17.07 41.57
C GLY A 877 -71.13 -18.43 40.90
N THR A 878 -70.55 -18.69 39.73
CA THR A 878 -70.83 -19.91 38.96
C THR A 878 -69.63 -20.86 38.90
N GLY A 879 -68.40 -20.38 39.02
CA GLY A 879 -67.22 -21.15 38.63
C GLY A 879 -67.03 -21.18 37.11
N ALA A 880 -66.00 -21.92 36.65
CA ALA A 880 -65.59 -21.98 35.25
C ALA A 880 -66.28 -23.16 34.54
N HIS A 881 -67.08 -22.87 33.52
CA HIS A 881 -67.85 -23.87 32.77
C HIS A 881 -67.64 -23.73 31.27
N GLU A 882 -67.45 -24.86 30.61
CA GLU A 882 -67.34 -24.95 29.16
C GLU A 882 -68.71 -25.00 28.46
N VAL A 883 -68.79 -24.32 27.32
CA VAL A 883 -69.93 -24.36 26.39
C VAL A 883 -69.35 -24.50 24.98
N TYR A 884 -69.73 -25.54 24.24
CA TYR A 884 -69.17 -25.82 22.92
C TYR A 884 -70.20 -26.31 21.91
N GLY A 885 -69.77 -26.43 20.65
CA GLY A 885 -70.59 -26.92 19.54
C GLY A 885 -71.88 -26.14 19.33
N ARG A 886 -72.96 -26.84 19.00
CA ARG A 886 -74.27 -26.23 18.70
C ARG A 886 -74.86 -25.46 19.89
N ILE A 887 -74.60 -25.90 21.12
CA ILE A 887 -75.08 -25.20 22.31
C ILE A 887 -74.44 -23.81 22.42
N ARG A 888 -73.13 -23.72 22.19
CA ARG A 888 -72.41 -22.44 22.15
C ARG A 888 -72.88 -21.54 21.02
N GLU A 889 -73.10 -22.09 19.82
CA GLU A 889 -73.65 -21.34 18.67
C GLU A 889 -75.02 -20.73 18.98
N ARG A 890 -75.89 -21.49 19.66
CA ARG A 890 -77.18 -20.96 20.07
C ARG A 890 -77.03 -19.88 21.13
N TRP A 891 -76.21 -20.11 22.14
CA TRP A 891 -75.99 -19.14 23.22
C TRP A 891 -75.37 -17.83 22.71
N SER A 892 -74.42 -17.91 21.77
CA SER A 892 -73.82 -16.74 21.14
C SER A 892 -74.84 -15.93 20.34
N ALA A 893 -75.72 -16.61 19.59
CA ALA A 893 -76.81 -15.96 18.85
C ALA A 893 -77.83 -15.26 19.77
N LEU A 894 -77.93 -15.67 21.03
CA LEU A 894 -78.77 -15.03 22.04
C LEU A 894 -78.10 -13.84 22.75
N GLY A 895 -76.82 -13.55 22.46
CA GLY A 895 -76.07 -12.48 23.09
C GLY A 895 -75.19 -12.91 24.28
N TRP A 896 -74.74 -14.17 24.32
CA TRP A 896 -73.78 -14.68 25.30
C TRP A 896 -74.25 -14.48 26.77
N GLU A 897 -73.36 -14.05 27.66
CA GLU A 897 -73.65 -13.77 29.06
C GLU A 897 -74.68 -12.66 29.26
N GLY A 898 -74.80 -11.74 28.29
CA GLY A 898 -75.83 -10.71 28.25
C GLY A 898 -77.22 -11.22 27.85
N SER A 899 -77.35 -12.48 27.42
CA SER A 899 -78.64 -13.09 27.08
C SER A 899 -79.55 -13.25 28.30
N TYR A 900 -80.84 -13.52 28.05
CA TYR A 900 -81.78 -13.80 29.14
C TYR A 900 -81.44 -15.07 29.95
N LEU A 901 -80.54 -15.92 29.45
CA LEU A 901 -80.08 -17.12 30.14
C LEU A 901 -78.97 -16.82 31.17
N GLY A 902 -78.17 -15.77 30.95
CA GLY A 902 -77.02 -15.42 31.78
C GLY A 902 -75.81 -16.34 31.58
N TYR A 903 -74.97 -16.44 32.62
CA TYR A 903 -73.76 -17.27 32.61
C TYR A 903 -74.06 -18.77 32.71
N PRO A 904 -73.19 -19.64 32.15
CA PRO A 904 -73.28 -21.07 32.37
C PRO A 904 -73.07 -21.43 33.84
N THR A 905 -73.86 -22.38 34.35
CA THR A 905 -73.78 -22.95 35.70
C THR A 905 -73.39 -24.42 35.70
N SER A 906 -73.24 -25.02 34.51
CA SER A 906 -72.67 -26.36 34.33
C SER A 906 -71.85 -26.42 33.05
N GLY A 907 -70.85 -27.30 33.05
CA GLY A 907 -70.30 -27.90 31.84
C GLY A 907 -71.37 -28.68 31.06
N GLU A 908 -71.02 -29.14 29.87
CA GLU A 908 -71.97 -29.86 29.01
C GLU A 908 -72.13 -31.30 29.48
N PHE A 909 -73.34 -31.73 29.85
CA PHE A 909 -73.61 -33.07 30.34
C PHE A 909 -74.66 -33.82 29.49
N ALA A 910 -74.63 -35.15 29.56
CA ALA A 910 -75.53 -36.02 28.79
C ALA A 910 -76.96 -35.98 29.36
N VAL A 911 -77.94 -35.95 28.47
CA VAL A 911 -79.37 -36.09 28.78
C VAL A 911 -80.01 -37.06 27.80
N PRO A 912 -81.18 -37.65 28.10
CA PRO A 912 -81.88 -38.49 27.12
C PRO A 912 -82.07 -37.76 25.78
N GLY A 913 -81.56 -38.36 24.70
CA GLY A 913 -81.68 -37.82 23.35
C GLY A 913 -80.68 -36.71 22.96
N GLY A 914 -79.70 -36.37 23.80
CA GLY A 914 -78.64 -35.42 23.43
C GLY A 914 -77.82 -34.89 24.61
N ARG A 915 -77.48 -33.59 24.59
CA ARG A 915 -76.60 -32.96 25.58
C ARG A 915 -77.13 -31.59 26.00
N ARG A 916 -76.76 -31.13 27.19
CA ARG A 916 -77.31 -29.89 27.78
C ARG A 916 -76.26 -29.12 28.58
N ASN A 917 -76.31 -27.79 28.51
CA ASN A 917 -75.72 -26.89 29.49
C ASN A 917 -76.83 -26.18 30.28
N ASN A 918 -76.63 -26.04 31.58
CA ASN A 918 -77.43 -25.15 32.41
C ASN A 918 -76.79 -23.76 32.46
N PHE A 919 -77.65 -22.75 32.50
CA PHE A 919 -77.31 -21.35 32.70
C PHE A 919 -78.04 -20.82 33.94
N GLN A 920 -77.65 -19.64 34.42
CA GLN A 920 -78.21 -19.04 35.64
C GLN A 920 -79.74 -18.98 35.65
N ARG A 921 -80.35 -18.74 34.49
CA ARG A 921 -81.80 -18.51 34.36
C ARG A 921 -82.49 -19.48 33.40
N GLY A 922 -81.81 -20.52 32.93
CA GLY A 922 -82.39 -21.49 32.01
C GLY A 922 -81.41 -22.56 31.57
N TYR A 923 -81.68 -23.20 30.44
CA TYR A 923 -80.80 -24.18 29.83
C TYR A 923 -80.86 -24.14 28.30
N ILE A 924 -79.84 -24.70 27.67
CA ILE A 924 -79.85 -25.04 26.24
C ILE A 924 -79.56 -26.52 26.11
N GLN A 925 -80.40 -27.23 25.35
CA GLN A 925 -80.27 -28.65 25.08
C GLN A 925 -80.13 -28.88 23.57
N TRP A 926 -79.09 -29.59 23.18
CA TRP A 926 -78.88 -30.11 21.83
C TRP A 926 -79.50 -31.51 21.71
N SER A 927 -80.15 -31.80 20.58
CA SER A 927 -80.69 -33.12 20.26
C SER A 927 -79.83 -33.83 19.23
N ALA A 928 -79.40 -35.05 19.56
CA ALA A 928 -78.64 -35.90 18.65
C ALA A 928 -79.49 -36.42 17.47
N ALA A 929 -80.81 -36.48 17.62
CA ALA A 929 -81.71 -37.06 16.61
C ALA A 929 -81.86 -36.20 15.34
N ASN A 930 -81.78 -34.88 15.49
CA ASN A 930 -81.98 -33.94 14.38
C ASN A 930 -80.97 -32.78 14.36
N ASN A 931 -79.93 -32.84 15.20
CA ASN A 931 -78.88 -31.84 15.31
C ASN A 931 -79.37 -30.41 15.63
N SER A 932 -80.54 -30.27 16.28
CA SER A 932 -81.13 -28.99 16.66
C SER A 932 -80.88 -28.64 18.13
N THR A 933 -80.99 -27.36 18.48
CA THR A 933 -80.93 -26.86 19.85
C THR A 933 -82.24 -26.23 20.26
N ILE A 934 -82.70 -26.55 21.47
CA ILE A 934 -83.77 -25.81 22.16
C ILE A 934 -83.17 -25.07 23.35
N ASP A 935 -83.62 -23.84 23.56
CA ASP A 935 -83.31 -23.05 24.75
C ASP A 935 -84.59 -22.82 25.55
N ARG A 936 -84.47 -22.73 26.87
CA ARG A 936 -85.62 -22.51 27.76
C ARG A 936 -85.21 -21.77 29.01
N ARG A 937 -85.98 -20.75 29.37
CA ARG A 937 -85.88 -20.07 30.67
C ARG A 937 -86.58 -20.91 31.74
N TYR A 938 -86.01 -20.94 32.95
CA TYR A 938 -86.64 -21.57 34.11
C TYR A 938 -87.98 -20.92 34.46
#